data_AF-A0A7J6HS07-F1
#
_entry.id   AF-A0A7J6HS07-F1
#
_cell.length_a   1.000
_cell.length_b   1.000
_cell.length_c   1.000
_cell.angle_alpha   90.00
_cell.angle_beta   90.00
_cell.angle_gamma   90.00
#
_symmetry.space_group_name_H-M   'P 1'
#
loop_
_entity.id
_entity.type
_entity.pdbx_description
1 polymer ?
#
loop_
_entity_poly.entity_id
_entity_poly.type
_entity_poly.pdbx_seq_one_letter_code
_entity_poly.pdbx_strand_id
1 'polypeptide(L)'
;MATLTGFCFNTVDFTFKHRQIPTINHFKRPRNRYLTFPTDRPQLYLRNFDRFRCFSTNNGNDNGGEDNKTTTATSNDSTTATTEPPEVVEETQQKKVESPVSSRPPTPSSFGPAYSNFQVDSFKLMELLGPEKVDPADVKLIKDKLFGYSTFWVTKEEPFGDLGEGVLFIGNLRGNREEVFAKLQSQLVEATGDKYNLFMVEEPNSEGPDPRGGPRVSFGLLQKEVSEPGPTTLWQYVIALLLFLLTIGSSVELGIASQINRLPPEVVKYFTDPNAVEAPDMELLFPFVDSALPLAYGVLGVLLFHEVGHFLAAFPKKVKLSIPYFIPNITLGSFGAITQFKSILPDRSTQVDISLAGPFAGATLSFSMFVVGLLLSSNPDAAGDLVQVPSMLFQGSLLLGLISRATLGYAAMHAATVAIHPLMIAGWCGLTTTAFNMLPVGCLDGGRAVQGAFGKNALIGFGLSTYTLLGLGVLGGPLSLPWGLYVLLCQVQKPCLNDVTEVGTWRKGFVAVAIFLVVLTLLPVWDELAEELGIGLMTTINEPTQSKRQQKQQNDNPNTSSSSSFFQCAELLLPWLTPAELANVSLTSKTLNGIAKSITLRRISDVSRNLENLPIPCSNSADEELYPYFFYTSSQIASSQFHNRQSWGSASAAKPDPNGRVGEEWVGLGDGCECERCEDGEYCPCLRFDGLEGLVSECGPSCGCELECGNRLSQRGVSVMLKVVKDERKGWCLYSAQSISKGQFICEYAGELLTTKEARKRHQDYDKLTSSGGFSSALLVIREHLPSGKACLRLNIDATRIGNVARFINHSCDGGNLSTSLVRSSGSLLPRLAFLLPKTLKKMKSLLLAMAGSG
;
A
#
# COMPACT_ATOMS: atom_id res chain seq x y z
N MET A 1 -11.55 10.08 -24.31
CA MET A 1 -11.53 10.30 -25.78
C MET A 1 -10.10 10.21 -26.25
N ALA A 2 -9.84 9.97 -27.55
CA ALA A 2 -8.51 9.56 -28.02
C ALA A 2 -8.06 10.35 -29.25
N THR A 3 -6.82 10.85 -29.18
CA THR A 3 -5.82 11.02 -30.25
C THR A 3 -4.46 11.30 -29.57
N LEU A 4 -3.35 11.23 -30.32
CA LEU A 4 -1.96 11.46 -29.87
C LEU A 4 -1.34 10.38 -28.95
N THR A 5 -1.30 9.13 -29.45
CA THR A 5 -0.29 8.14 -29.05
C THR A 5 0.49 7.71 -30.29
N GLY A 6 1.71 8.20 -30.49
CA GLY A 6 2.47 7.85 -31.71
C GLY A 6 3.74 8.66 -31.99
N PHE A 7 4.76 8.56 -31.14
CA PHE A 7 6.14 8.89 -31.53
C PHE A 7 7.11 7.83 -31.00
N CYS A 8 7.65 7.00 -31.90
CA CYS A 8 8.78 6.13 -31.61
C CYS A 8 10.09 6.88 -31.86
N PHE A 9 10.89 7.08 -30.81
CA PHE A 9 12.26 7.57 -30.96
C PHE A 9 13.18 6.43 -31.41
N ASN A 10 13.57 6.45 -32.69
CA ASN A 10 14.75 5.70 -33.14
C ASN A 10 16.03 6.39 -32.65
N THR A 11 17.09 5.61 -32.46
CA THR A 11 18.39 6.05 -31.93
C THR A 11 19.09 7.04 -32.86
N VAL A 12 19.65 8.11 -32.28
CA VAL A 12 20.51 9.10 -32.98
C VAL A 12 21.85 9.22 -32.26
N ASP A 13 22.95 9.02 -32.98
CA ASP A 13 24.32 9.13 -32.47
C ASP A 13 24.78 10.58 -32.30
N PHE A 14 25.23 10.94 -31.09
CA PHE A 14 25.84 12.25 -30.80
C PHE A 14 27.35 12.23 -31.04
N THR A 15 27.78 12.64 -32.23
CA THR A 15 29.21 12.88 -32.53
C THR A 15 29.67 14.27 -32.08
N PHE A 16 30.32 14.34 -30.93
CA PHE A 16 30.87 15.60 -30.39
C PHE A 16 32.00 16.17 -31.26
N LYS A 17 31.77 17.33 -31.88
CA LYS A 17 32.84 18.16 -32.47
C LYS A 17 33.51 19.01 -31.39
N HIS A 18 34.78 18.72 -31.09
CA HIS A 18 35.61 19.57 -30.24
C HIS A 18 35.70 21.01 -30.78
N ARG A 19 35.55 22.00 -29.88
CA ARG A 19 36.01 23.38 -30.08
C ARG A 19 36.98 23.74 -28.96
N GLN A 20 38.03 24.49 -29.28
CA GLN A 20 39.19 24.69 -28.39
C GLN A 20 38.94 25.75 -27.31
N ILE A 21 39.58 25.56 -26.16
CA ILE A 21 39.57 26.48 -25.01
C ILE A 21 40.84 27.37 -25.09
N PRO A 22 40.74 28.71 -25.00
CA PRO A 22 41.89 29.57 -24.77
C PRO A 22 42.29 29.57 -23.29
N THR A 23 43.58 29.37 -22.99
CA THR A 23 44.12 29.37 -21.63
C THR A 23 44.56 30.75 -21.18
N ILE A 24 44.22 31.13 -19.94
CA ILE A 24 44.82 32.27 -19.22
C ILE A 24 45.23 31.78 -17.82
N ASN A 25 46.38 32.25 -17.33
CA ASN A 25 47.06 31.71 -16.14
C ASN A 25 47.14 32.72 -14.99
N HIS A 26 47.28 32.18 -13.77
CA HIS A 26 47.61 32.88 -12.50
C HIS A 26 46.62 33.92 -11.92
N PHE A 27 46.22 33.71 -10.66
CA PHE A 27 46.89 34.42 -9.54
C PHE A 27 46.84 33.62 -8.22
N LYS A 28 47.39 34.19 -7.13
CA LYS A 28 47.96 33.48 -5.97
C LYS A 28 46.95 33.08 -4.87
N ARG A 29 47.22 31.95 -4.19
CA ARG A 29 46.70 31.62 -2.84
C ARG A 29 47.36 32.49 -1.74
N PRO A 30 46.64 32.83 -0.66
CA PRO A 30 47.21 33.04 0.68
C PRO A 30 46.94 31.85 1.64
N ARG A 31 47.54 31.87 2.83
CA ARG A 31 47.49 30.81 3.88
C ARG A 31 46.69 31.25 5.11
N ASN A 32 46.35 30.26 5.95
CA ASN A 32 45.81 30.38 7.31
C ASN A 32 46.39 31.56 8.14
N ARG A 33 45.56 32.11 9.02
CA ARG A 33 45.98 32.58 10.35
C ARG A 33 45.01 32.09 11.42
N TYR A 34 45.54 31.56 12.51
CA TYR A 34 44.83 31.52 13.79
C TYR A 34 44.83 32.92 14.42
N LEU A 35 43.79 33.25 15.18
CA LEU A 35 43.84 34.25 16.26
C LEU A 35 42.79 33.87 17.32
N THR A 36 43.07 34.20 18.58
CA THR A 36 42.37 33.67 19.76
C THR A 36 42.00 34.78 20.73
N PHE A 37 40.72 34.82 21.16
CA PHE A 37 40.22 35.43 22.42
C PHE A 37 40.45 36.96 22.60
N PRO A 38 39.55 37.70 23.30
CA PRO A 38 39.23 37.48 24.71
C PRO A 38 37.73 37.37 25.04
N THR A 39 37.49 37.00 26.29
CA THR A 39 36.20 37.07 26.99
C THR A 39 35.87 38.49 27.43
N ASP A 40 34.59 38.81 27.59
CA ASP A 40 34.18 39.64 28.73
C ASP A 40 32.74 39.34 29.21
N ARG A 41 32.47 39.63 30.49
CA ARG A 41 31.13 39.59 31.11
C ARG A 41 30.79 40.98 31.64
N PRO A 42 29.50 41.29 31.78
CA PRO A 42 29.04 41.85 33.06
C PRO A 42 28.04 40.92 33.76
N GLN A 43 28.15 40.84 35.09
CA GLN A 43 27.00 40.49 35.94
C GLN A 43 26.26 41.77 36.33
N LEU A 44 24.95 41.67 36.54
CA LEU A 44 24.20 42.65 37.33
C LEU A 44 23.25 41.92 38.29
N TYR A 45 22.94 42.57 39.40
CA TYR A 45 22.52 41.91 40.64
C TYR A 45 21.05 42.18 40.97
N LEU A 46 20.34 41.11 41.36
CA LEU A 46 19.42 41.06 42.50
C LEU A 46 18.37 42.19 42.70
N ARG A 47 17.09 41.80 42.68
CA ARG A 47 16.20 42.12 43.81
C ARG A 47 15.02 41.15 43.96
N ASN A 48 14.64 40.93 45.21
CA ASN A 48 13.58 40.01 45.64
C ASN A 48 12.19 40.64 45.47
N PHE A 49 11.14 39.82 45.49
CA PHE A 49 10.12 39.97 46.53
C PHE A 49 9.59 38.60 46.97
N ASP A 50 8.98 38.55 48.15
CA ASP A 50 8.75 37.35 48.95
C ASP A 50 7.27 37.20 49.31
N ARG A 51 6.85 35.98 49.71
CA ARG A 51 5.56 35.59 50.32
C ARG A 51 4.26 35.81 49.54
N PHE A 52 3.43 34.77 49.54
CA PHE A 52 2.30 34.71 50.49
C PHE A 52 2.07 33.27 51.01
N ARG A 53 1.39 33.12 52.15
CA ARG A 53 1.29 31.86 52.91
C ARG A 53 0.01 31.81 53.76
N CYS A 54 -0.88 30.86 53.51
CA CYS A 54 -1.88 30.27 54.43
C CYS A 54 -2.08 28.80 53.97
N PHE A 55 -2.16 27.73 54.77
CA PHE A 55 -2.65 27.43 56.14
C PHE A 55 -4.17 27.35 56.34
N SER A 56 -4.68 26.09 56.35
CA SER A 56 -5.66 25.49 57.28
C SER A 56 -5.63 23.96 57.06
N THR A 57 -5.24 23.11 58.01
CA THR A 57 -6.04 22.45 59.10
C THR A 57 -7.23 21.59 58.62
N ASN A 58 -7.59 20.45 59.24
CA ASN A 58 -6.93 19.40 60.06
C ASN A 58 -7.97 18.29 60.34
N ASN A 59 -7.57 17.15 60.92
CA ASN A 59 -8.42 16.01 61.39
C ASN A 59 -9.09 15.15 60.28
N GLY A 60 -9.32 13.84 60.46
CA GLY A 60 -8.85 12.91 61.51
C GLY A 60 -9.68 11.61 61.60
N ASN A 61 -9.06 10.51 62.08
CA ASN A 61 -9.68 9.25 62.55
C ASN A 61 -10.35 8.34 61.45
N ASP A 62 -10.43 7.00 61.54
CA ASP A 62 -9.79 6.03 62.45
C ASP A 62 -9.89 4.54 62.00
N ASN A 63 -8.98 3.70 62.55
CA ASN A 63 -9.10 2.28 62.96
C ASN A 63 -9.35 1.10 61.97
N GLY A 64 -8.65 -0.02 62.28
CA GLY A 64 -8.99 -1.41 61.93
C GLY A 64 -8.07 -2.09 60.89
N GLY A 65 -7.46 -3.27 61.12
CA GLY A 65 -7.31 -4.05 62.36
C GLY A 65 -7.10 -5.56 62.13
N GLU A 66 -5.92 -6.09 62.48
CA GLU A 66 -5.57 -7.54 62.59
C GLU A 66 -5.61 -8.34 61.25
N ASP A 67 -5.01 -9.54 61.07
CA ASP A 67 -4.59 -10.58 62.03
C ASP A 67 -3.31 -11.36 61.57
N ASN A 68 -2.79 -12.28 62.40
CA ASN A 68 -1.49 -12.96 62.28
C ASN A 68 -1.55 -14.42 61.79
N LYS A 69 -0.50 -14.90 61.10
CA LYS A 69 0.27 -16.10 61.56
C LYS A 69 1.58 -16.46 60.83
N THR A 70 2.54 -16.83 61.68
CA THR A 70 3.69 -17.76 61.56
C THR A 70 3.49 -18.97 60.61
N THR A 71 4.54 -19.65 60.10
CA THR A 71 5.66 -20.25 60.85
C THR A 71 6.92 -20.56 59.99
N THR A 72 8.08 -20.70 60.64
CA THR A 72 9.42 -21.01 60.11
C THR A 72 9.84 -22.50 60.12
N ALA A 73 10.69 -22.94 59.18
CA ALA A 73 11.84 -23.87 59.34
C ALA A 73 12.53 -24.10 57.96
N THR A 74 13.85 -24.07 57.67
CA THR A 74 15.17 -24.30 58.33
C THR A 74 15.77 -25.72 58.27
N SER A 75 16.67 -25.97 57.30
CA SER A 75 17.88 -26.86 57.36
C SER A 75 18.53 -26.91 55.95
N ASN A 76 19.81 -26.64 55.67
CA ASN A 76 21.09 -27.24 56.14
C ASN A 76 21.32 -28.67 55.56
N ASP A 77 22.50 -29.09 55.05
CA ASP A 77 23.83 -28.42 54.93
C ASP A 77 24.81 -29.17 53.99
N SER A 78 25.95 -28.55 53.63
CA SER A 78 27.27 -29.20 53.33
C SER A 78 27.43 -30.16 52.10
N THR A 79 28.59 -30.48 51.48
CA THR A 79 29.98 -29.91 51.46
C THR A 79 30.81 -30.36 50.21
N THR A 80 31.95 -29.69 49.98
CA THR A 80 33.24 -29.99 49.27
C THR A 80 33.69 -31.47 49.05
N ALA A 81 34.68 -31.84 48.18
CA ALA A 81 35.73 -31.08 47.42
C ALA A 81 36.42 -31.84 46.24
N THR A 82 37.03 -31.05 45.33
CA THR A 82 38.33 -31.12 44.58
C THR A 82 39.11 -32.45 44.32
N THR A 83 39.67 -32.64 43.09
CA THR A 83 41.13 -32.74 42.71
C THR A 83 41.33 -33.28 41.25
N GLU A 84 42.51 -33.05 40.63
CA GLU A 84 42.82 -33.20 39.17
C GLU A 84 43.66 -34.48 38.78
N PRO A 85 44.60 -34.54 37.78
CA PRO A 85 44.58 -35.52 36.67
C PRO A 85 45.81 -36.49 36.62
N PRO A 86 46.02 -37.27 35.54
CA PRO A 86 47.09 -36.94 34.56
C PRO A 86 46.82 -37.39 33.07
N GLU A 87 47.84 -37.80 32.31
CA GLU A 87 48.02 -37.66 30.84
C GLU A 87 48.75 -38.89 30.17
N VAL A 88 49.08 -38.83 28.85
CA VAL A 88 50.21 -39.53 28.11
C VAL A 88 49.99 -40.88 27.33
N VAL A 89 50.08 -40.80 25.97
CA VAL A 89 50.87 -41.61 24.92
C VAL A 89 50.67 -43.17 24.77
N GLU A 90 50.76 -43.88 23.62
CA GLU A 90 51.00 -43.71 22.14
C GLU A 90 50.09 -44.70 21.30
N GLU A 91 50.30 -45.32 20.10
CA GLU A 91 51.31 -45.51 19.00
C GLU A 91 50.51 -45.83 17.68
N THR A 92 50.78 -45.26 16.50
CA THR A 92 51.69 -45.65 15.38
C THR A 92 51.29 -46.84 14.47
N GLN A 93 51.12 -46.59 13.14
CA GLN A 93 51.87 -47.24 12.02
C GLN A 93 51.50 -46.67 10.64
N GLN A 94 52.33 -46.93 9.60
CA GLN A 94 52.35 -46.22 8.31
C GLN A 94 52.25 -47.16 7.09
N LYS A 95 51.80 -46.63 5.93
CA LYS A 95 52.42 -46.93 4.61
C LYS A 95 52.06 -45.91 3.51
N LYS A 96 52.96 -45.75 2.52
CA LYS A 96 52.90 -44.80 1.40
C LYS A 96 53.64 -45.36 0.17
N VAL A 97 53.00 -45.39 -0.99
CA VAL A 97 53.56 -45.56 -2.37
C VAL A 97 52.56 -44.86 -3.31
N GLU A 98 52.83 -43.67 -3.86
CA GLU A 98 53.49 -43.37 -5.16
C GLU A 98 52.65 -43.67 -6.43
N SER A 99 52.83 -42.87 -7.48
CA SER A 99 52.01 -42.80 -8.70
C SER A 99 52.86 -42.79 -9.98
N PRO A 100 52.31 -43.16 -11.16
CA PRO A 100 52.34 -42.21 -12.29
C PRO A 100 51.25 -42.33 -13.39
N VAL A 101 50.94 -41.17 -14.01
CA VAL A 101 50.72 -40.93 -15.48
C VAL A 101 49.54 -41.56 -16.26
N SER A 102 48.61 -40.66 -16.67
CA SER A 102 47.95 -40.49 -18.00
C SER A 102 47.29 -41.65 -18.78
N SER A 103 45.97 -41.55 -18.99
CA SER A 103 45.30 -41.56 -20.33
C SER A 103 43.77 -41.27 -20.22
N ARG A 104 43.07 -41.02 -21.35
CA ARG A 104 41.66 -40.57 -21.44
C ARG A 104 41.07 -40.93 -22.83
N PRO A 105 39.75 -41.20 -23.01
CA PRO A 105 38.69 -41.70 -22.11
C PRO A 105 38.17 -43.09 -22.59
N PRO A 106 37.05 -43.66 -22.05
CA PRO A 106 35.68 -43.27 -22.46
C PRO A 106 34.65 -43.19 -21.31
N THR A 107 33.44 -42.73 -21.62
CA THR A 107 32.23 -42.79 -20.77
C THR A 107 31.81 -44.26 -20.51
N PRO A 108 31.17 -44.61 -19.36
CA PRO A 108 29.74 -44.25 -19.15
C PRO A 108 29.30 -44.00 -17.69
N SER A 109 28.02 -43.60 -17.55
CA SER A 109 27.07 -43.83 -16.43
C SER A 109 27.55 -44.18 -15.01
N SER A 110 27.12 -43.41 -14.00
CA SER A 110 26.19 -43.86 -12.93
C SER A 110 26.10 -42.88 -11.74
N PHE A 111 24.98 -42.97 -11.03
CA PHE A 111 24.62 -42.41 -9.71
C PHE A 111 25.64 -41.55 -8.92
N GLY A 112 25.25 -40.30 -8.69
CA GLY A 112 25.57 -39.53 -7.49
C GLY A 112 24.34 -38.70 -7.09
N PRO A 113 23.97 -38.61 -5.79
CA PRO A 113 22.82 -37.82 -5.36
C PRO A 113 23.14 -36.33 -5.48
N ALA A 114 22.49 -35.65 -6.42
CA ALA A 114 22.56 -34.19 -6.51
C ALA A 114 21.81 -33.59 -5.32
N TYR A 115 22.55 -33.12 -4.31
CA TYR A 115 22.03 -32.13 -3.35
C TYR A 115 21.78 -30.81 -4.10
N SER A 116 20.61 -30.69 -4.72
CA SER A 116 20.11 -29.41 -5.22
C SER A 116 19.76 -28.51 -4.03
N ASN A 117 20.28 -27.29 -4.03
CA ASN A 117 20.08 -26.35 -2.92
C ASN A 117 18.59 -26.03 -2.77
N PHE A 118 18.01 -26.37 -1.62
CA PHE A 118 16.62 -26.11 -1.27
C PHE A 118 16.44 -24.61 -0.91
N GLN A 119 16.54 -23.76 -1.92
CA GLN A 119 16.32 -22.32 -1.79
C GLN A 119 14.82 -22.04 -1.81
N VAL A 120 14.20 -22.15 -0.63
CA VAL A 120 12.80 -21.76 -0.39
C VAL A 120 12.63 -20.29 -0.74
N ASP A 121 11.52 -19.96 -1.40
CA ASP A 121 11.09 -18.58 -1.59
C ASP A 121 10.49 -18.06 -0.27
N SER A 122 11.36 -17.81 0.72
CA SER A 122 11.01 -17.53 2.11
C SER A 122 9.99 -16.41 2.25
N PHE A 123 10.00 -15.43 1.34
CA PHE A 123 9.04 -14.32 1.31
C PHE A 123 7.57 -14.78 1.26
N LYS A 124 7.21 -15.73 0.38
CA LYS A 124 5.83 -16.23 0.26
C LYS A 124 5.40 -17.08 1.47
N LEU A 125 6.36 -17.67 2.18
CA LEU A 125 6.10 -18.42 3.41
C LEU A 125 5.99 -17.49 4.64
N MET A 126 6.85 -16.47 4.73
CA MET A 126 6.82 -15.42 5.75
C MET A 126 5.56 -14.56 5.67
N GLU A 127 5.02 -14.32 4.47
CA GLU A 127 3.75 -13.60 4.30
C GLU A 127 2.55 -14.38 4.89
N LEU A 128 2.57 -15.71 4.82
CA LEU A 128 1.55 -16.59 5.40
C LEU A 128 1.73 -16.86 6.91
N LEU A 129 2.97 -16.92 7.39
CA LEU A 129 3.32 -17.14 8.80
C LEU A 129 3.34 -15.85 9.64
N GLY A 130 3.48 -14.70 8.99
CA GLY A 130 3.96 -13.46 9.59
C GLY A 130 5.51 -13.42 9.61
N PRO A 131 6.12 -12.22 9.69
CA PRO A 131 7.57 -12.10 9.84
C PRO A 131 8.05 -12.82 11.10
N GLU A 132 9.25 -13.37 11.03
CA GLU A 132 9.86 -14.09 12.15
C GLU A 132 9.99 -13.15 13.35
N LYS A 133 9.39 -13.56 14.48
CA LYS A 133 9.41 -12.75 15.69
C LYS A 133 10.79 -12.74 16.31
N VAL A 134 11.11 -11.66 17.03
CA VAL A 134 12.28 -11.60 17.92
C VAL A 134 12.33 -12.86 18.78
N ASP A 135 13.47 -13.56 18.77
CA ASP A 135 13.65 -14.84 19.46
C ASP A 135 13.42 -14.66 20.98
N PRO A 136 12.50 -15.42 21.61
CA PRO A 136 12.29 -15.39 23.07
C PRO A 136 13.54 -15.65 23.92
N ALA A 137 14.59 -16.27 23.36
CA ALA A 137 15.91 -16.37 23.99
C ALA A 137 16.68 -15.04 23.94
N ASP A 138 16.75 -14.38 22.78
CA ASP A 138 17.37 -13.06 22.64
C ASP A 138 16.60 -11.99 23.46
N VAL A 139 15.27 -12.06 23.56
CA VAL A 139 14.47 -11.19 24.46
C VAL A 139 14.92 -11.28 25.91
N LYS A 140 15.15 -12.49 26.42
CA LYS A 140 15.65 -12.72 27.79
C LYS A 140 17.09 -12.22 27.95
N LEU A 141 17.97 -12.55 27.01
CA LEU A 141 19.36 -12.10 27.00
C LEU A 141 19.47 -10.56 27.02
N ILE A 142 18.62 -9.89 26.24
CA ILE A 142 18.51 -8.42 26.23
C ILE A 142 18.01 -7.91 27.58
N LYS A 143 16.95 -8.52 28.13
CA LYS A 143 16.38 -8.13 29.41
C LYS A 143 17.39 -8.20 30.56
N ASP A 144 18.16 -9.30 30.63
CA ASP A 144 19.12 -9.53 31.71
C ASP A 144 20.42 -8.70 31.57
N LYS A 145 20.80 -8.30 30.34
CA LYS A 145 22.03 -7.51 30.08
C LYS A 145 21.82 -6.00 29.96
N LEU A 146 20.73 -5.53 29.35
CA LEU A 146 20.50 -4.12 29.07
C LEU A 146 19.64 -3.41 30.12
N PHE A 147 18.61 -4.09 30.63
CA PHE A 147 17.62 -3.49 31.53
C PHE A 147 17.95 -3.78 32.99
N GLY A 148 18.60 -2.81 33.64
CA GLY A 148 19.04 -2.94 35.03
C GLY A 148 18.85 -1.64 35.83
N TYR A 149 19.32 -1.67 37.07
CA TYR A 149 19.10 -0.60 38.06
C TYR A 149 19.57 0.80 37.59
N SER A 150 20.56 0.87 36.69
CA SER A 150 21.12 2.14 36.16
C SER A 150 20.53 2.59 34.81
N THR A 151 19.64 1.82 34.17
CA THR A 151 19.11 2.12 32.84
C THR A 151 17.58 2.26 32.86
N PHE A 152 16.87 1.15 32.76
CA PHE A 152 15.43 1.06 32.65
C PHE A 152 14.95 -0.21 33.33
N TRP A 153 13.86 -0.13 34.08
CA TRP A 153 13.28 -1.25 34.81
C TRP A 153 11.99 -1.70 34.14
N VAL A 154 12.03 -2.80 33.40
CA VAL A 154 10.87 -3.38 32.70
C VAL A 154 9.83 -3.87 33.71
N THR A 155 8.58 -3.45 33.53
CA THR A 155 7.42 -3.93 34.29
C THR A 155 6.51 -4.82 33.45
N LYS A 156 6.44 -4.60 32.12
CA LYS A 156 5.57 -5.34 31.19
C LYS A 156 6.21 -5.44 29.80
N GLU A 157 5.87 -6.51 29.10
CA GLU A 157 6.20 -6.73 27.68
C GLU A 157 4.91 -6.76 26.85
N GLU A 158 4.89 -6.06 25.72
CA GLU A 158 3.77 -6.00 24.77
C GLU A 158 4.27 -6.23 23.32
N PRO A 159 3.42 -6.66 22.37
CA PRO A 159 3.83 -6.77 20.96
C PRO A 159 4.05 -5.39 20.32
N PHE A 160 5.11 -5.25 19.53
CA PHE A 160 5.51 -4.00 18.87
C PHE A 160 5.48 -4.12 17.33
N GLY A 161 5.32 -2.98 16.64
CA GLY A 161 5.12 -2.91 15.18
C GLY A 161 3.69 -3.26 14.75
N ASP A 162 3.25 -2.75 13.60
CA ASP A 162 1.85 -2.85 13.15
C ASP A 162 1.37 -4.30 12.93
N LEU A 163 2.30 -5.25 12.71
CA LEU A 163 1.98 -6.67 12.65
C LEU A 163 2.18 -7.48 13.95
N GLY A 164 2.87 -6.94 14.97
CA GLY A 164 3.31 -7.66 16.16
C GLY A 164 4.62 -8.43 15.95
N GLU A 165 5.57 -7.74 15.30
CA GLU A 165 6.85 -8.22 14.76
C GLU A 165 7.97 -8.13 15.80
N GLY A 166 7.84 -7.16 16.71
CA GLY A 166 8.78 -6.83 17.78
C GLY A 166 8.21 -6.96 19.19
N VAL A 167 9.00 -6.53 20.17
CA VAL A 167 8.62 -6.47 21.59
C VAL A 167 8.77 -5.04 22.11
N LEU A 168 7.75 -4.54 22.81
CA LEU A 168 7.75 -3.26 23.51
C LEU A 168 7.98 -3.53 25.00
N PHE A 169 9.08 -2.99 25.52
CA PHE A 169 9.41 -3.02 26.94
C PHE A 169 8.86 -1.77 27.62
N ILE A 170 7.81 -1.94 28.42
CA ILE A 170 7.17 -0.90 29.24
C ILE A 170 7.77 -0.96 30.65
N GLY A 171 7.96 0.18 31.31
CA GLY A 171 8.75 0.22 32.54
C GLY A 171 9.00 1.61 33.13
N ASN A 172 10.06 1.71 33.94
CA ASN A 172 10.45 2.93 34.64
C ASN A 172 11.90 3.31 34.35
N LEU A 173 12.10 4.54 33.86
CA LEU A 173 13.40 5.11 33.52
C LEU A 173 14.22 5.48 34.77
N ARG A 174 15.50 5.12 34.80
CA ARG A 174 16.38 5.31 35.97
C ARG A 174 17.34 6.50 35.84
N GLY A 175 17.75 6.88 34.63
CA GLY A 175 18.62 8.04 34.33
C GLY A 175 17.94 9.16 33.53
N ASN A 176 18.75 9.99 32.86
CA ASN A 176 18.30 10.87 31.78
C ASN A 176 17.94 10.03 30.53
N ARG A 177 16.95 10.45 29.74
CA ARG A 177 16.42 9.64 28.63
C ARG A 177 17.39 9.50 27.45
N GLU A 178 18.09 10.58 27.09
CA GLU A 178 19.09 10.58 26.01
C GLU A 178 20.33 9.74 26.38
N GLU A 179 20.86 9.91 27.60
CA GLU A 179 22.01 9.15 28.12
C GLU A 179 21.72 7.65 28.23
N VAL A 180 20.55 7.29 28.80
CA VAL A 180 20.13 5.89 28.91
C VAL A 180 19.94 5.27 27.53
N PHE A 181 19.34 5.98 26.58
CA PHE A 181 19.12 5.44 25.23
C PHE A 181 20.44 5.21 24.46
N ALA A 182 21.39 6.15 24.54
CA ALA A 182 22.71 5.98 23.94
C ALA A 182 23.47 4.78 24.54
N LYS A 183 23.41 4.61 25.86
CA LYS A 183 23.97 3.47 26.57
C LYS A 183 23.30 2.15 26.12
N LEU A 184 21.98 2.08 26.10
CA LEU A 184 21.23 0.89 25.66
C LEU A 184 21.55 0.49 24.21
N GLN A 185 21.73 1.45 23.29
CA GLN A 185 22.17 1.15 21.92
C GLN A 185 23.55 0.48 21.90
N SER A 186 24.54 1.04 22.60
CA SER A 186 25.89 0.42 22.67
C SER A 186 25.85 -1.00 23.23
N GLN A 187 25.07 -1.22 24.30
CA GLN A 187 24.92 -2.53 24.94
C GLN A 187 24.14 -3.53 24.07
N LEU A 188 23.22 -3.10 23.20
CA LEU A 188 22.52 -3.99 22.26
C LEU A 188 23.47 -4.55 21.20
N VAL A 189 24.31 -3.68 20.63
CA VAL A 189 25.31 -4.06 19.62
C VAL A 189 26.39 -4.98 20.23
N GLU A 190 26.80 -4.73 21.47
CA GLU A 190 27.71 -5.62 22.22
C GLU A 190 27.05 -6.98 22.55
N ALA A 191 25.77 -6.99 22.94
CA ALA A 191 25.10 -8.20 23.40
C ALA A 191 24.56 -9.10 22.27
N THR A 192 24.19 -8.53 21.12
CA THR A 192 23.49 -9.24 20.02
C THR A 192 24.08 -9.01 18.63
N GLY A 193 25.14 -8.20 18.50
CA GLY A 193 25.66 -7.77 17.22
C GLY A 193 24.69 -6.87 16.46
N ASP A 194 24.68 -6.98 15.13
CA ASP A 194 23.88 -6.14 14.23
C ASP A 194 22.47 -6.71 13.95
N LYS A 195 21.96 -7.61 14.81
CA LYS A 195 20.68 -8.33 14.64
C LYS A 195 19.44 -7.44 14.80
N TYR A 196 19.46 -6.49 15.73
CA TYR A 196 18.26 -5.79 16.22
C TYR A 196 18.46 -4.28 16.33
N ASN A 197 17.39 -3.53 16.11
CA ASN A 197 17.32 -2.08 16.36
C ASN A 197 16.43 -1.79 17.58
N LEU A 198 16.90 -0.89 18.46
CA LEU A 198 16.14 -0.41 19.62
C LEU A 198 15.58 0.98 19.35
N PHE A 199 14.27 1.11 19.48
CA PHE A 199 13.50 2.34 19.31
C PHE A 199 13.09 2.88 20.69
N MET A 200 13.31 4.18 20.94
CA MET A 200 12.69 4.87 22.07
C MET A 200 11.38 5.50 21.60
N VAL A 201 10.27 5.14 22.24
CA VAL A 201 8.91 5.51 21.84
C VAL A 201 8.13 5.99 23.07
N GLU A 202 7.16 6.88 22.84
CA GLU A 202 6.21 7.34 23.85
C GLU A 202 5.31 6.19 24.34
N GLU A 203 5.11 6.08 25.66
CA GLU A 203 4.40 4.95 26.28
C GLU A 203 2.88 4.99 25.96
N PRO A 204 2.30 3.92 25.39
CA PRO A 204 0.88 3.90 25.06
C PRO A 204 0.01 3.92 26.33
N ASN A 205 -0.92 4.87 26.39
CA ASN A 205 -1.85 5.08 27.50
C ASN A 205 -1.20 5.48 28.84
N SER A 206 -0.07 6.19 28.83
CA SER A 206 0.53 6.72 30.06
C SER A 206 -0.44 7.66 30.81
N GLU A 207 -0.65 7.43 32.11
CA GLU A 207 -1.55 8.23 32.97
C GLU A 207 -1.03 9.67 33.24
N GLY A 208 0.21 9.97 32.86
CA GLY A 208 0.81 11.30 32.98
C GLY A 208 2.24 11.37 32.43
N PRO A 209 2.84 12.56 32.36
CA PRO A 209 4.24 12.75 31.99
C PRO A 209 5.20 12.11 33.01
N ASP A 210 6.44 11.84 32.60
CA ASP A 210 7.47 11.33 33.50
C ASP A 210 7.79 12.36 34.60
N PRO A 211 7.93 11.97 35.89
CA PRO A 211 8.34 12.88 36.98
C PRO A 211 9.65 13.65 36.74
N ARG A 212 10.49 13.20 35.79
CA ARG A 212 11.73 13.86 35.35
C ARG A 212 11.52 14.94 34.28
N GLY A 213 10.30 15.03 33.72
CA GLY A 213 9.93 15.98 32.67
C GLY A 213 9.86 15.36 31.27
N GLY A 214 8.78 15.66 30.56
CA GLY A 214 8.46 15.14 29.22
C GLY A 214 7.53 13.93 29.24
N PRO A 215 7.18 13.38 28.05
CA PRO A 215 6.36 12.18 27.95
C PRO A 215 7.11 10.95 28.49
N ARG A 216 6.35 9.98 28.99
CA ARG A 216 6.89 8.71 29.52
C ARG A 216 7.37 7.82 28.35
N VAL A 217 8.49 7.12 28.55
CA VAL A 217 9.17 6.38 27.48
C VAL A 217 9.18 4.86 27.68
N SER A 218 9.00 4.14 26.58
CA SER A 218 9.14 2.69 26.46
C SER A 218 10.10 2.34 25.33
N PHE A 219 10.69 1.15 25.36
CA PHE A 219 11.68 0.71 24.37
C PHE A 219 11.14 -0.40 23.47
N GLY A 220 11.00 -0.11 22.17
CA GLY A 220 10.57 -1.08 21.15
C GLY A 220 11.77 -1.77 20.49
N LEU A 221 11.72 -3.08 20.35
CA LEU A 221 12.79 -3.90 19.75
C LEU A 221 12.28 -4.57 18.47
N LEU A 222 12.98 -4.39 17.36
CA LEU A 222 12.68 -5.00 16.06
C LEU A 222 13.94 -5.64 15.47
N GLN A 223 13.78 -6.71 14.67
CA GLN A 223 14.87 -7.22 13.82
C GLN A 223 15.36 -6.13 12.85
N LYS A 224 16.65 -6.15 12.52
CA LYS A 224 17.25 -5.15 11.62
C LYS A 224 16.65 -5.21 10.21
N GLU A 225 16.44 -6.41 9.68
CA GLU A 225 15.88 -6.64 8.34
C GLU A 225 14.44 -6.12 8.20
N VAL A 226 13.64 -6.23 9.27
CA VAL A 226 12.26 -5.72 9.33
C VAL A 226 12.23 -4.20 9.53
N SER A 227 13.16 -3.65 10.31
CA SER A 227 13.18 -2.23 10.66
C SER A 227 13.83 -1.33 9.61
N GLU A 228 14.94 -1.75 8.98
CA GLU A 228 15.57 -0.99 7.90
C GLU A 228 14.76 -1.04 6.59
N PRO A 229 14.96 -0.09 5.66
CA PRO A 229 14.45 -0.19 4.30
C PRO A 229 15.32 -1.16 3.48
N GLY A 230 14.69 -2.06 2.72
CA GLY A 230 15.38 -3.10 1.95
C GLY A 230 16.33 -2.56 0.87
N PRO A 231 17.24 -3.39 0.34
CA PRO A 231 18.17 -2.99 -0.71
C PRO A 231 17.41 -2.60 -2.00
N THR A 232 17.84 -1.51 -2.62
CA THR A 232 17.24 -0.99 -3.85
C THR A 232 17.46 -1.95 -5.02
N THR A 233 16.39 -2.54 -5.55
CA THR A 233 16.44 -3.55 -6.62
C THR A 233 16.76 -2.93 -7.98
N LEU A 234 17.30 -3.71 -8.93
CA LEU A 234 17.61 -3.20 -10.29
C LEU A 234 16.38 -2.59 -10.97
N TRP A 235 15.19 -3.17 -10.78
CA TRP A 235 13.93 -2.62 -11.30
C TRP A 235 13.60 -1.22 -10.76
N GLN A 236 13.96 -0.90 -9.51
CA GLN A 236 13.80 0.45 -8.96
C GLN A 236 14.67 1.48 -9.69
N TYR A 237 15.90 1.13 -10.06
CA TYR A 237 16.75 2.01 -10.89
C TYR A 237 16.15 2.22 -12.28
N VAL A 238 15.62 1.17 -12.91
CA VAL A 238 14.97 1.25 -14.23
C VAL A 238 13.70 2.13 -14.17
N ILE A 239 12.86 1.95 -13.14
CA ILE A 239 11.66 2.76 -12.92
C ILE A 239 12.02 4.23 -12.66
N ALA A 240 13.03 4.51 -11.81
CA ALA A 240 13.47 5.88 -11.55
C ALA A 240 14.02 6.57 -12.81
N LEU A 241 14.79 5.86 -13.64
CA LEU A 241 15.29 6.38 -14.92
C LEU A 241 14.16 6.65 -15.91
N LEU A 242 13.21 5.72 -16.06
CA LEU A 242 12.04 5.88 -16.94
C LEU A 242 11.18 7.07 -16.50
N LEU A 243 10.93 7.22 -15.21
CA LEU A 243 10.18 8.34 -14.63
C LEU A 243 10.91 9.69 -14.81
N PHE A 244 12.23 9.71 -14.68
CA PHE A 244 13.04 10.90 -14.96
C PHE A 244 12.96 11.31 -16.44
N LEU A 245 13.08 10.35 -17.37
CA LEU A 245 12.93 10.60 -18.81
C LEU A 245 11.53 11.10 -19.17
N LEU A 246 10.47 10.52 -18.59
CA LEU A 246 9.11 11.03 -18.74
C LEU A 246 8.95 12.45 -18.18
N THR A 247 9.62 12.75 -17.06
CA THR A 247 9.56 14.09 -16.44
C THR A 247 10.28 15.15 -17.28
N ILE A 248 11.36 14.79 -17.97
CA ILE A 248 11.96 15.65 -19.01
C ILE A 248 10.95 15.88 -20.14
N GLY A 249 10.31 14.81 -20.63
CA GLY A 249 9.28 14.87 -21.67
C GLY A 249 8.15 15.84 -21.33
N SER A 250 7.50 15.67 -20.17
CA SER A 250 6.40 16.55 -19.74
C SER A 250 6.86 17.97 -19.40
N SER A 251 8.12 18.19 -19.02
CA SER A 251 8.68 19.54 -18.85
C SER A 251 8.89 20.27 -20.18
N VAL A 252 9.26 19.54 -21.24
CA VAL A 252 9.33 20.08 -22.62
C VAL A 252 7.93 20.29 -23.21
N GLU A 253 6.99 19.38 -22.93
CA GLU A 253 5.58 19.51 -23.31
C GLU A 253 4.93 20.76 -22.70
N LEU A 254 5.18 21.07 -21.42
CA LEU A 254 4.78 22.33 -20.79
C LEU A 254 5.36 23.56 -21.54
N GLY A 255 6.64 23.48 -21.93
CA GLY A 255 7.30 24.49 -22.74
C GLY A 255 6.56 24.75 -24.05
N ILE A 256 6.31 23.69 -24.81
CA ILE A 256 5.54 23.68 -26.07
C ILE A 256 4.12 24.24 -25.87
N ALA A 257 3.39 23.77 -24.85
CA ALA A 257 2.03 24.17 -24.56
C ALA A 257 1.93 25.67 -24.22
N SER A 258 2.92 26.21 -23.49
CA SER A 258 2.97 27.65 -23.20
C SER A 258 3.12 28.50 -24.46
N GLN A 259 3.88 28.03 -25.46
CA GLN A 259 4.16 28.74 -26.70
C GLN A 259 3.15 28.45 -27.84
N ILE A 260 2.04 27.75 -27.60
CA ILE A 260 1.11 27.30 -28.66
C ILE A 260 0.59 28.45 -29.57
N ASN A 261 0.46 29.66 -29.02
CA ASN A 261 0.06 30.88 -29.74
C ASN A 261 1.16 31.47 -30.66
N ARG A 262 2.38 30.91 -30.65
CA ARG A 262 3.51 31.26 -31.54
C ARG A 262 3.75 30.23 -32.66
N LEU A 263 2.93 29.18 -32.76
CA LEU A 263 3.08 28.16 -33.81
C LEU A 263 2.93 28.75 -35.23
N PRO A 264 3.72 28.31 -36.23
CA PRO A 264 3.54 28.71 -37.62
C PRO A 264 2.13 28.36 -38.13
N PRO A 265 1.49 29.25 -38.94
CA PRO A 265 0.12 29.04 -39.39
C PRO A 265 -0.06 27.79 -40.25
N GLU A 266 0.99 27.30 -40.92
CA GLU A 266 0.99 26.03 -41.65
C GLU A 266 0.79 24.84 -40.70
N VAL A 267 1.48 24.85 -39.56
CA VAL A 267 1.40 23.80 -38.53
C VAL A 267 0.04 23.84 -37.84
N VAL A 268 -0.47 25.03 -37.50
CA VAL A 268 -1.81 25.19 -36.93
C VAL A 268 -2.88 24.71 -37.92
N LYS A 269 -2.73 25.00 -39.22
CA LYS A 269 -3.64 24.52 -40.26
C LYS A 269 -3.64 23.00 -40.37
N TYR A 270 -2.47 22.35 -40.33
CA TYR A 270 -2.36 20.89 -40.36
C TYR A 270 -3.14 20.21 -39.22
N PHE A 271 -3.08 20.75 -38.00
CA PHE A 271 -3.82 20.21 -36.86
C PHE A 271 -5.30 20.61 -36.79
N THR A 272 -5.78 21.54 -37.62
CA THR A 272 -7.16 22.05 -37.60
C THR A 272 -8.01 21.64 -38.81
N ASP A 273 -7.41 21.33 -39.97
CA ASP A 273 -8.10 20.83 -41.15
C ASP A 273 -8.01 19.29 -41.25
N PRO A 274 -9.12 18.53 -41.08
CA PRO A 274 -9.11 17.07 -41.15
C PRO A 274 -8.81 16.52 -42.56
N ASN A 275 -8.65 17.38 -43.57
CA ASN A 275 -8.26 17.02 -44.95
C ASN A 275 -6.79 17.32 -45.26
N ALA A 276 -6.00 17.81 -44.29
CA ALA A 276 -4.58 18.10 -44.49
C ALA A 276 -3.74 16.81 -44.60
N VAL A 277 -3.36 16.44 -45.82
CA VAL A 277 -2.55 15.23 -46.11
C VAL A 277 -1.04 15.52 -46.07
N GLU A 278 -0.63 16.74 -46.40
CA GLU A 278 0.77 17.16 -46.39
C GLU A 278 1.21 17.47 -44.95
N ALA A 279 2.12 16.67 -44.41
CA ALA A 279 2.73 16.94 -43.11
C ALA A 279 3.63 18.19 -43.18
N PRO A 280 3.61 19.07 -42.16
CA PRO A 280 4.50 20.22 -42.11
C PRO A 280 5.96 19.76 -42.01
N ASP A 281 6.87 20.56 -42.56
CA ASP A 281 8.30 20.24 -42.51
C ASP A 281 8.80 20.20 -41.06
N MET A 282 9.47 19.11 -40.69
CA MET A 282 10.04 18.94 -39.34
C MET A 282 11.10 20.00 -39.05
N GLU A 283 11.75 20.57 -40.07
CA GLU A 283 12.72 21.68 -39.89
C GLU A 283 12.06 22.95 -39.30
N LEU A 284 10.77 23.19 -39.51
CA LEU A 284 10.04 24.30 -38.88
C LEU A 284 9.85 24.13 -37.36
N LEU A 285 9.90 22.89 -36.83
CA LEU A 285 9.61 22.61 -35.43
C LEU A 285 10.82 22.74 -34.51
N PHE A 286 12.05 22.61 -35.02
CA PHE A 286 13.28 22.77 -34.21
C PHE A 286 13.38 24.13 -33.49
N PRO A 287 13.28 25.30 -34.16
CA PRO A 287 13.38 26.59 -33.48
C PRO A 287 12.24 26.82 -32.46
N PHE A 288 11.08 26.18 -32.68
CA PHE A 288 9.97 26.21 -31.73
C PHE A 288 10.28 25.38 -30.47
N VAL A 289 10.84 24.18 -30.61
CA VAL A 289 11.32 23.36 -29.48
C VAL A 289 12.45 24.07 -28.73
N ASP A 290 13.41 24.68 -29.41
CA ASP A 290 14.48 25.46 -28.77
C ASP A 290 13.92 26.62 -27.92
N SER A 291 12.84 27.27 -28.36
CA SER A 291 12.14 28.32 -27.60
C SER A 291 11.40 27.80 -26.34
N ALA A 292 11.09 26.50 -26.29
CA ALA A 292 10.44 25.83 -25.17
C ALA A 292 11.43 25.32 -24.10
N LEU A 293 12.68 25.03 -24.47
CA LEU A 293 13.71 24.50 -23.58
C LEU A 293 13.98 25.36 -22.33
N PRO A 294 13.99 26.72 -22.35
CA PRO A 294 14.21 27.53 -21.15
C PRO A 294 13.18 27.30 -20.04
N LEU A 295 11.91 27.04 -20.37
CA LEU A 295 10.88 26.70 -19.38
C LEU A 295 11.11 25.30 -18.82
N ALA A 296 11.43 24.32 -19.69
CA ALA A 296 11.77 22.97 -19.27
C ALA A 296 12.99 22.92 -18.32
N TYR A 297 14.07 23.64 -18.64
CA TYR A 297 15.24 23.79 -17.78
C TYR A 297 14.92 24.49 -16.46
N GLY A 298 13.98 25.45 -16.46
CA GLY A 298 13.48 26.09 -15.25
C GLY A 298 12.82 25.09 -14.30
N VAL A 299 11.86 24.29 -14.79
CA VAL A 299 11.17 23.27 -13.99
C VAL A 299 12.13 22.18 -13.50
N LEU A 300 12.97 21.63 -14.38
CA LEU A 300 13.98 20.62 -14.02
C LEU A 300 15.01 21.17 -13.02
N GLY A 301 15.36 22.47 -13.12
CA GLY A 301 16.23 23.16 -12.17
C GLY A 301 15.66 23.25 -10.76
N VAL A 302 14.36 23.55 -10.62
CA VAL A 302 13.65 23.53 -9.32
C VAL A 302 13.71 22.13 -8.69
N LEU A 303 13.40 21.08 -9.46
CA LEU A 303 13.44 19.70 -8.99
C LEU A 303 14.84 19.27 -8.53
N LEU A 304 15.88 19.69 -9.26
CA LEU A 304 17.27 19.44 -8.88
C LEU A 304 17.66 20.16 -7.58
N PHE A 305 17.23 21.42 -7.40
CA PHE A 305 17.51 22.17 -6.17
C PHE A 305 16.77 21.60 -4.95
N HIS A 306 15.56 21.07 -5.13
CA HIS A 306 14.82 20.33 -4.08
C HIS A 306 15.64 19.12 -3.58
N GLU A 307 16.12 18.28 -4.49
CA GLU A 307 16.91 17.09 -4.12
C GLU A 307 18.29 17.43 -3.55
N VAL A 308 18.94 18.49 -4.05
CA VAL A 308 20.16 19.03 -3.43
C VAL A 308 19.90 19.52 -2.00
N GLY A 309 18.73 20.12 -1.74
CA GLY A 309 18.29 20.51 -0.40
C GLY A 309 18.23 19.34 0.59
N HIS A 310 17.57 18.24 0.20
CA HIS A 310 17.56 17.01 1.01
C HIS A 310 18.96 16.43 1.23
N PHE A 311 19.78 16.35 0.18
CA PHE A 311 21.14 15.80 0.27
C PHE A 311 22.02 16.61 1.23
N LEU A 312 22.00 17.94 1.15
CA LEU A 312 22.77 18.83 2.02
C LEU A 312 22.36 18.72 3.50
N ALA A 313 21.08 18.46 3.79
CA ALA A 313 20.61 18.24 5.17
C ALA A 313 20.91 16.82 5.69
N ALA A 314 20.87 15.80 4.83
CA ALA A 314 21.12 14.41 5.18
C ALA A 314 22.60 14.09 5.41
N PHE A 315 23.49 14.65 4.58
CA PHE A 315 24.94 14.41 4.61
C PHE A 315 25.60 14.61 5.99
N PRO A 316 25.50 15.78 6.67
CA PRO A 316 26.15 15.98 7.97
C PRO A 316 25.59 15.07 9.08
N LYS A 317 24.39 14.52 8.87
CA LYS A 317 23.69 13.63 9.79
C LYS A 317 23.86 12.14 9.46
N LYS A 318 24.68 11.81 8.45
CA LYS A 318 24.96 10.44 7.96
C LYS A 318 23.72 9.64 7.51
N VAL A 319 22.61 10.33 7.23
CA VAL A 319 21.38 9.69 6.73
C VAL A 319 21.57 9.33 5.26
N LYS A 320 21.27 8.07 4.90
CA LYS A 320 21.32 7.61 3.51
C LYS A 320 19.98 7.90 2.83
N LEU A 321 20.02 8.50 1.64
CA LEU A 321 18.85 8.72 0.79
C LEU A 321 18.78 7.66 -0.32
N SER A 322 17.60 7.46 -0.88
CA SER A 322 17.40 6.70 -2.13
C SER A 322 17.79 7.56 -3.34
N ILE A 323 17.60 7.00 -4.54
CA ILE A 323 17.43 7.81 -5.75
C ILE A 323 16.03 8.46 -5.70
N PRO A 324 15.88 9.73 -6.14
CA PRO A 324 14.58 10.37 -6.30
C PRO A 324 13.74 9.71 -7.39
N TYR A 325 12.45 9.49 -7.10
CA TYR A 325 11.45 9.17 -8.11
C TYR A 325 10.74 10.46 -8.53
N PHE A 326 11.10 10.98 -9.70
CA PHE A 326 10.42 12.15 -10.30
C PHE A 326 9.03 11.77 -10.80
N ILE A 327 8.06 12.66 -10.68
CA ILE A 327 6.66 12.42 -11.05
C ILE A 327 6.33 13.28 -12.27
N PRO A 328 6.17 12.71 -13.49
CA PRO A 328 5.80 13.50 -14.66
C PRO A 328 4.38 14.05 -14.53
N ASN A 329 4.16 15.28 -15.00
CA ASN A 329 2.82 15.88 -15.08
C ASN A 329 2.74 16.82 -16.29
N ILE A 330 1.75 16.63 -17.16
CA ILE A 330 1.60 17.40 -18.41
C ILE A 330 1.27 18.89 -18.15
N THR A 331 0.57 19.20 -17.05
CA THR A 331 0.08 20.56 -16.73
C THR A 331 1.07 21.42 -15.95
N LEU A 332 1.99 20.80 -15.19
CA LEU A 332 3.01 21.48 -14.38
C LEU A 332 4.46 21.14 -14.77
N GLY A 333 4.66 20.30 -15.80
CA GLY A 333 5.94 19.65 -16.09
C GLY A 333 6.25 18.50 -15.13
N SER A 334 6.05 18.70 -13.82
CA SER A 334 6.23 17.67 -12.80
C SER A 334 5.37 17.90 -11.55
N PHE A 335 4.90 16.81 -10.92
CA PHE A 335 4.33 16.85 -9.57
C PHE A 335 5.37 16.82 -8.44
N GLY A 336 6.67 16.81 -8.78
CA GLY A 336 7.78 16.81 -7.82
C GLY A 336 8.63 15.56 -7.93
N ALA A 337 9.47 15.36 -6.92
CA ALA A 337 10.17 14.10 -6.68
C ALA A 337 9.81 13.55 -5.30
N ILE A 338 9.85 12.23 -5.13
CA ILE A 338 9.92 11.58 -3.82
C ILE A 338 11.28 10.90 -3.67
N THR A 339 12.06 11.41 -2.72
CA THR A 339 13.21 10.71 -2.15
C THR A 339 12.81 9.97 -0.87
N GLN A 340 13.24 8.71 -0.78
CA GLN A 340 13.00 7.82 0.35
C GLN A 340 14.26 7.74 1.22
N PHE A 341 14.10 7.46 2.51
CA PHE A 341 15.24 7.17 3.38
C PHE A 341 15.72 5.73 3.14
N LYS A 342 17.03 5.56 2.94
CA LYS A 342 17.73 4.27 2.82
C LYS A 342 18.50 3.91 4.11
N SER A 343 18.18 4.58 5.20
CA SER A 343 18.59 4.26 6.57
C SER A 343 17.50 4.72 7.54
N ILE A 344 17.43 4.11 8.74
CA ILE A 344 16.57 4.62 9.82
C ILE A 344 17.02 6.04 10.20
N LEU A 345 16.07 6.91 10.57
CA LEU A 345 16.36 8.27 11.04
C LEU A 345 16.73 8.25 12.53
N PRO A 346 17.78 8.97 12.97
CA PRO A 346 18.22 8.94 14.36
C PRO A 346 17.21 9.57 15.32
N ASP A 347 16.55 10.67 14.93
CA ASP A 347 15.73 11.50 15.81
C ASP A 347 14.68 12.33 15.06
N ARG A 348 13.58 12.70 15.75
CA ARG A 348 12.49 13.51 15.16
C ARG A 348 12.94 14.89 14.65
N SER A 349 13.97 15.51 15.24
CA SER A 349 14.46 16.81 14.76
C SER A 349 15.19 16.68 13.42
N THR A 350 15.87 15.55 13.20
CA THR A 350 16.46 15.16 11.93
C THR A 350 15.43 14.81 10.86
N GLN A 351 14.30 14.19 11.23
CA GLN A 351 13.17 14.05 10.32
C GLN A 351 12.69 15.41 9.81
N VAL A 352 12.48 16.38 10.71
CA VAL A 352 12.01 17.74 10.34
C VAL A 352 13.06 18.50 9.52
N ASP A 353 14.33 18.52 9.95
CA ASP A 353 15.39 19.25 9.26
C ASP A 353 15.58 18.77 7.80
N ILE A 354 15.59 17.45 7.55
CA ILE A 354 15.77 16.92 6.20
C ILE A 354 14.51 17.10 5.34
N SER A 355 13.32 16.92 5.93
CA SER A 355 12.06 17.04 5.18
C SER A 355 11.74 18.49 4.81
N LEU A 356 12.17 19.48 5.60
CA LEU A 356 12.02 20.89 5.24
C LEU A 356 13.05 21.37 4.21
N ALA A 357 14.26 20.81 4.20
CA ALA A 357 15.37 21.36 3.42
C ALA A 357 15.15 21.28 1.90
N GLY A 358 14.53 20.21 1.39
CA GLY A 358 14.20 20.08 -0.03
C GLY A 358 13.16 21.10 -0.49
N PRO A 359 11.95 21.09 0.09
CA PRO A 359 10.92 22.10 -0.18
C PRO A 359 11.43 23.54 0.00
N PHE A 360 12.26 23.82 1.00
CA PHE A 360 12.82 25.17 1.19
C PHE A 360 13.76 25.58 0.06
N ALA A 361 14.63 24.67 -0.41
CA ALA A 361 15.52 24.94 -1.54
C ALA A 361 14.75 25.11 -2.87
N GLY A 362 13.78 24.23 -3.13
CA GLY A 362 12.89 24.31 -4.30
C GLY A 362 12.06 25.60 -4.31
N ALA A 363 11.40 25.94 -3.20
CA ALA A 363 10.62 27.17 -3.07
C ALA A 363 11.47 28.43 -3.21
N THR A 364 12.71 28.46 -2.66
CA THR A 364 13.59 29.64 -2.74
C THR A 364 13.99 29.94 -4.18
N LEU A 365 14.35 28.92 -4.96
CA LEU A 365 14.64 29.07 -6.38
C LEU A 365 13.38 29.46 -7.17
N SER A 366 12.27 28.73 -6.96
CA SER A 366 10.99 28.98 -7.65
C SER A 366 10.45 30.40 -7.39
N PHE A 367 10.53 30.89 -6.15
CA PHE A 367 10.12 32.25 -5.80
C PHE A 367 11.01 33.31 -6.45
N SER A 368 12.33 33.06 -6.52
CA SER A 368 13.27 33.95 -7.20
C SER A 368 12.97 34.01 -8.71
N MET A 369 12.68 32.88 -9.34
CA MET A 369 12.28 32.79 -10.75
C MET A 369 10.93 33.48 -11.01
N PHE A 370 9.95 33.27 -10.12
CA PHE A 370 8.63 33.91 -10.16
C PHE A 370 8.73 35.44 -10.08
N VAL A 371 9.45 35.97 -9.08
CA VAL A 371 9.61 37.42 -8.88
C VAL A 371 10.41 38.05 -10.02
N VAL A 372 11.53 37.45 -10.46
CA VAL A 372 12.30 37.96 -11.62
C VAL A 372 11.47 37.87 -12.90
N GLY A 373 10.67 36.81 -13.08
CA GLY A 373 9.74 36.67 -14.20
C GLY A 373 8.68 37.77 -14.23
N LEU A 374 8.07 38.10 -13.08
CA LEU A 374 7.12 39.22 -12.97
C LEU A 374 7.78 40.57 -13.27
N LEU A 375 8.97 40.83 -12.72
CA LEU A 375 9.72 42.06 -12.98
C LEU A 375 10.12 42.22 -14.46
N LEU A 376 10.48 41.12 -15.15
CA LEU A 376 10.72 41.12 -16.59
C LEU A 376 9.44 41.32 -17.40
N SER A 377 8.30 40.80 -16.92
CA SER A 377 6.99 40.96 -17.58
C SER A 377 6.49 42.41 -17.55
N SER A 378 6.84 43.17 -16.51
CA SER A 378 6.50 44.60 -16.41
C SER A 378 7.39 45.54 -17.25
N ASN A 379 8.45 45.04 -17.89
CA ASN A 379 9.36 45.87 -18.70
C ASN A 379 8.93 45.89 -20.18
N PRO A 380 8.68 47.08 -20.79
CA PRO A 380 8.21 47.16 -22.17
C PRO A 380 9.25 46.66 -23.20
N ASP A 381 10.54 46.77 -22.89
CA ASP A 381 11.63 46.34 -23.78
C ASP A 381 11.68 44.81 -23.96
N ALA A 382 11.04 44.03 -23.08
CA ALA A 382 11.01 42.56 -23.12
C ALA A 382 9.92 41.98 -24.05
N ALA A 383 9.13 42.83 -24.73
CA ALA A 383 7.91 42.43 -25.44
C ALA A 383 8.07 41.31 -26.48
N GLY A 384 9.27 41.13 -27.06
CA GLY A 384 9.56 40.06 -28.03
C GLY A 384 9.51 38.64 -27.44
N ASP A 385 9.75 38.47 -26.14
CA ASP A 385 9.87 37.16 -25.47
C ASP A 385 8.69 36.85 -24.53
N LEU A 386 7.67 37.71 -24.46
CA LEU A 386 6.50 37.50 -23.62
C LEU A 386 5.51 36.48 -24.22
N VAL A 387 4.93 35.66 -23.34
CA VAL A 387 3.96 34.62 -23.64
C VAL A 387 2.56 35.11 -23.24
N GLN A 388 1.56 34.92 -24.10
CA GLN A 388 0.17 35.29 -23.80
C GLN A 388 -0.53 34.15 -23.06
N VAL A 389 -0.85 34.37 -21.79
CA VAL A 389 -1.44 33.36 -20.88
C VAL A 389 -2.82 33.82 -20.40
N PRO A 390 -3.86 32.95 -20.36
CA PRO A 390 -5.19 33.32 -19.90
C PRO A 390 -5.19 33.84 -18.45
N SER A 391 -5.95 34.91 -18.17
CA SER A 391 -6.03 35.50 -16.83
C SER A 391 -6.63 34.56 -15.76
N MET A 392 -7.41 33.55 -16.19
CA MET A 392 -7.90 32.46 -15.34
C MET A 392 -6.78 31.67 -14.63
N LEU A 393 -5.56 31.59 -15.20
CA LEU A 393 -4.44 30.88 -14.55
C LEU A 393 -4.11 31.49 -13.18
N PHE A 394 -4.24 32.81 -13.05
CA PHE A 394 -3.93 33.54 -11.83
C PHE A 394 -4.94 33.30 -10.69
N GLN A 395 -6.15 32.84 -11.01
CA GLN A 395 -7.15 32.42 -10.03
C GLN A 395 -6.81 31.03 -9.44
N GLY A 396 -5.93 30.25 -10.07
CA GLY A 396 -5.50 28.93 -9.59
C GLY A 396 -4.68 28.95 -8.28
N SER A 397 -4.31 30.12 -7.77
CA SER A 397 -3.57 30.28 -6.51
C SER A 397 -3.84 31.64 -5.87
N LEU A 398 -4.41 31.67 -4.67
CA LEU A 398 -4.64 32.92 -3.93
C LEU A 398 -3.35 33.72 -3.70
N LEU A 399 -2.28 33.07 -3.22
CA LEU A 399 -1.00 33.73 -2.93
C LEU A 399 -0.35 34.29 -4.20
N LEU A 400 -0.20 33.46 -5.23
CA LEU A 400 0.53 33.82 -6.44
C LEU A 400 -0.27 34.79 -7.32
N GLY A 401 -1.60 34.66 -7.34
CA GLY A 401 -2.52 35.59 -7.98
C GLY A 401 -2.46 36.99 -7.35
N LEU A 402 -2.48 37.09 -6.00
CA LEU A 402 -2.35 38.36 -5.29
C LEU A 402 -0.99 39.05 -5.53
N ILE A 403 0.11 38.30 -5.53
CA ILE A 403 1.44 38.85 -5.83
C ILE A 403 1.50 39.34 -7.29
N SER A 404 1.00 38.54 -8.24
CA SER A 404 0.95 38.92 -9.66
C SER A 404 0.10 40.17 -9.90
N ARG A 405 -1.05 40.29 -9.22
CA ARG A 405 -1.89 41.50 -9.26
C ARG A 405 -1.16 42.72 -8.73
N ALA A 406 -0.37 42.56 -7.67
CA ALA A 406 0.41 43.65 -7.08
C ALA A 406 1.56 44.14 -7.97
N THR A 407 2.11 43.29 -8.85
CA THR A 407 3.23 43.63 -9.75
C THR A 407 2.82 44.03 -11.18
N LEU A 408 1.78 43.38 -11.73
CA LEU A 408 1.29 43.63 -13.10
C LEU A 408 0.16 44.68 -13.13
N GLY A 409 -0.47 44.94 -11.98
CA GLY A 409 -1.52 45.94 -11.82
C GLY A 409 -2.91 45.48 -12.29
N TYR A 410 -3.92 46.21 -11.82
CA TYR A 410 -5.33 45.87 -12.02
C TYR A 410 -5.71 45.71 -13.51
N ALA A 411 -5.31 46.65 -14.37
CA ALA A 411 -5.72 46.66 -15.78
C ALA A 411 -5.21 45.45 -16.58
N ALA A 412 -4.01 44.94 -16.28
CA ALA A 412 -3.46 43.76 -16.94
C ALA A 412 -4.21 42.48 -16.52
N MET A 413 -4.56 42.36 -15.25
CA MET A 413 -5.20 41.15 -14.69
C MET A 413 -6.65 40.93 -15.15
N HIS A 414 -7.31 41.98 -15.68
CA HIS A 414 -8.68 41.92 -16.21
C HIS A 414 -8.73 41.74 -17.74
N ALA A 415 -7.57 41.65 -18.41
CA ALA A 415 -7.52 41.25 -19.81
C ALA A 415 -7.84 39.76 -19.97
N ALA A 416 -8.29 39.35 -21.17
CA ALA A 416 -8.51 37.93 -21.46
C ALA A 416 -7.20 37.12 -21.48
N THR A 417 -6.10 37.74 -21.92
CA THR A 417 -4.73 37.21 -21.85
C THR A 417 -3.77 38.24 -21.27
N VAL A 418 -2.80 37.76 -20.49
CA VAL A 418 -1.75 38.54 -19.85
C VAL A 418 -0.41 38.15 -20.48
N ALA A 419 0.39 39.15 -20.88
CA ALA A 419 1.73 38.92 -21.41
C ALA A 419 2.72 38.71 -20.25
N ILE A 420 3.31 37.51 -20.15
CA ILE A 420 4.27 37.16 -19.09
C ILE A 420 5.52 36.46 -19.62
N HIS A 421 6.65 36.69 -18.94
CA HIS A 421 7.94 36.08 -19.27
C HIS A 421 7.98 34.60 -18.83
N PRO A 422 8.52 33.65 -19.62
CA PRO A 422 8.50 32.21 -19.30
C PRO A 422 9.06 31.82 -17.91
N LEU A 423 10.00 32.59 -17.38
CA LEU A 423 10.57 32.39 -16.04
C LEU A 423 9.51 32.53 -14.92
N MET A 424 8.47 33.34 -15.14
CA MET A 424 7.33 33.45 -14.23
C MET A 424 6.59 32.12 -14.15
N ILE A 425 6.28 31.52 -15.31
CA ILE A 425 5.59 30.22 -15.43
C ILE A 425 6.41 29.12 -14.75
N ALA A 426 7.73 29.09 -15.00
CA ALA A 426 8.64 28.15 -14.34
C ALA A 426 8.61 28.30 -12.80
N GLY A 427 8.60 29.52 -12.29
CA GLY A 427 8.48 29.81 -10.86
C GLY A 427 7.11 29.48 -10.28
N TRP A 428 6.02 29.73 -11.01
CA TRP A 428 4.66 29.35 -10.61
C TRP A 428 4.54 27.83 -10.49
N CYS A 429 4.91 27.08 -11.54
CA CYS A 429 4.90 25.61 -11.51
C CYS A 429 5.79 25.09 -10.37
N GLY A 430 7.01 25.60 -10.22
CA GLY A 430 7.92 25.20 -9.13
C GLY A 430 7.35 25.43 -7.72
N LEU A 431 6.69 26.58 -7.48
CA LEU A 431 6.02 26.86 -6.21
C LEU A 431 4.81 25.96 -5.98
N THR A 432 3.98 25.73 -6.99
CA THR A 432 2.82 24.81 -6.92
C THR A 432 3.27 23.37 -6.63
N THR A 433 4.29 22.88 -7.34
CA THR A 433 4.89 21.55 -7.15
C THR A 433 5.52 21.39 -5.77
N THR A 434 6.24 22.41 -5.29
CA THR A 434 6.79 22.42 -3.94
C THR A 434 5.67 22.43 -2.88
N ALA A 435 4.58 23.17 -3.11
CA ALA A 435 3.45 23.22 -2.19
C ALA A 435 2.74 21.85 -2.09
N PHE A 436 2.59 21.13 -3.21
CA PHE A 436 2.10 19.75 -3.20
C PHE A 436 3.02 18.81 -2.37
N ASN A 437 4.33 18.81 -2.61
CA ASN A 437 5.28 18.00 -1.80
C ASN A 437 5.27 18.36 -0.31
N MET A 438 4.94 19.60 0.05
CA MET A 438 4.86 20.10 1.42
C MET A 438 3.46 19.95 2.07
N LEU A 439 2.51 19.26 1.42
CA LEU A 439 1.22 18.92 2.06
C LEU A 439 1.39 17.91 3.21
N PRO A 440 0.64 18.05 4.31
CA PRO A 440 0.89 17.33 5.57
C PRO A 440 0.25 15.94 5.60
N VAL A 441 0.66 15.07 4.67
CA VAL A 441 0.05 13.75 4.46
C VAL A 441 1.09 12.68 4.07
N GLY A 442 0.98 11.50 4.68
CA GLY A 442 1.77 10.30 4.35
C GLY A 442 3.29 10.50 4.43
N CYS A 443 3.99 9.89 3.47
CA CYS A 443 5.45 9.88 3.32
C CYS A 443 6.00 11.09 2.55
N LEU A 444 5.16 12.09 2.24
CA LEU A 444 5.61 13.35 1.64
C LEU A 444 6.44 14.17 2.63
N ASP A 445 7.13 15.19 2.13
CA ASP A 445 7.97 16.06 2.96
C ASP A 445 7.16 16.81 4.02
N GLY A 446 5.98 17.30 3.65
CA GLY A 446 5.04 17.89 4.61
C GLY A 446 4.54 16.89 5.65
N GLY A 447 4.22 15.66 5.24
CA GLY A 447 3.78 14.59 6.13
C GLY A 447 4.85 14.20 7.15
N ARG A 448 6.09 14.00 6.69
CA ARG A 448 7.26 13.73 7.53
C ARG A 448 7.59 14.90 8.47
N ALA A 449 7.50 16.14 7.99
CA ALA A 449 7.72 17.33 8.81
C ALA A 449 6.67 17.46 9.92
N VAL A 450 5.38 17.17 9.63
CA VAL A 450 4.32 17.14 10.64
C VAL A 450 4.51 15.99 11.64
N GLN A 451 4.85 14.78 11.18
CA GLN A 451 5.10 13.65 12.07
C GLN A 451 6.25 13.95 13.05
N GLY A 452 7.36 14.50 12.58
CA GLY A 452 8.47 14.87 13.44
C GLY A 452 8.11 16.01 14.42
N ALA A 453 7.46 17.07 13.94
CA ALA A 453 7.15 18.26 14.75
C ALA A 453 6.01 18.05 15.77
N PHE A 454 5.00 17.25 15.41
CA PHE A 454 3.72 17.13 16.13
C PHE A 454 3.27 15.68 16.43
N GLY A 455 3.99 14.66 15.95
CA GLY A 455 3.73 13.24 16.25
C GLY A 455 2.75 12.53 15.29
N LYS A 456 2.66 11.20 15.41
CA LYS A 456 1.82 10.33 14.55
C LYS A 456 0.34 10.73 14.57
N ASN A 457 -0.20 11.10 15.73
CA ASN A 457 -1.61 11.49 15.88
C ASN A 457 -1.94 12.79 15.12
N ALA A 458 -1.01 13.76 15.11
CA ALA A 458 -1.17 14.97 14.32
C ALA A 458 -1.14 14.68 12.82
N LEU A 459 -0.21 13.83 12.35
CA LEU A 459 -0.17 13.41 10.94
C LEU A 459 -1.49 12.74 10.50
N ILE A 460 -2.12 11.93 11.35
CA ILE A 460 -3.43 11.32 11.04
C ILE A 460 -4.51 12.40 10.86
N GLY A 461 -4.58 13.38 11.77
CA GLY A 461 -5.55 14.48 11.67
C GLY A 461 -5.33 15.40 10.46
N PHE A 462 -4.09 15.85 10.24
CA PHE A 462 -3.72 16.68 9.08
C PHE A 462 -3.87 15.91 7.76
N GLY A 463 -3.52 14.63 7.72
CA GLY A 463 -3.67 13.77 6.55
C GLY A 463 -5.14 13.57 6.18
N LEU A 464 -6.00 13.27 7.15
CA LEU A 464 -7.45 13.16 6.94
C LEU A 464 -8.04 14.46 6.38
N SER A 465 -7.71 15.60 7.00
CA SER A 465 -8.13 16.93 6.53
C SER A 465 -7.66 17.22 5.11
N THR A 466 -6.39 16.89 4.80
CA THR A 466 -5.80 17.05 3.46
C THR A 466 -6.53 16.20 2.41
N TYR A 467 -6.81 14.92 2.70
CA TYR A 467 -7.59 14.05 1.80
C TYR A 467 -9.02 14.56 1.60
N THR A 468 -9.69 15.07 2.64
CA THR A 468 -11.03 15.68 2.50
C THR A 468 -11.00 16.91 1.60
N LEU A 469 -10.04 17.82 1.79
CA LEU A 469 -9.93 19.05 0.99
C LEU A 469 -9.57 18.77 -0.48
N LEU A 470 -8.71 17.79 -0.75
CA LEU A 470 -8.40 17.33 -2.12
C LEU A 470 -9.60 16.62 -2.75
N GLY A 471 -10.29 15.75 -2.02
CA GLY A 471 -11.48 15.02 -2.51
C GLY A 471 -12.68 15.93 -2.80
N LEU A 472 -12.75 17.10 -2.15
CA LEU A 472 -13.72 18.16 -2.44
C LEU A 472 -13.23 19.16 -3.51
N GLY A 473 -12.01 19.01 -4.05
CA GLY A 473 -11.41 19.92 -5.04
C GLY A 473 -10.96 21.29 -4.48
N VAL A 474 -11.03 21.50 -3.17
CA VAL A 474 -10.76 22.78 -2.48
C VAL A 474 -9.27 23.14 -2.48
N LEU A 475 -8.37 22.15 -2.59
CA LEU A 475 -6.94 22.36 -2.78
C LEU A 475 -6.49 21.83 -4.14
N GLY A 476 -5.80 22.64 -4.94
CA GLY A 476 -5.24 22.27 -6.24
C GLY A 476 -6.23 22.22 -7.40
N GLY A 477 -7.53 22.43 -7.16
CA GLY A 477 -8.55 22.50 -8.21
C GLY A 477 -8.55 21.26 -9.13
N PRO A 478 -8.43 21.40 -10.47
CA PRO A 478 -8.36 20.27 -11.41
C PRO A 478 -7.21 19.28 -11.14
N LEU A 479 -6.14 19.69 -10.47
CA LEU A 479 -4.99 18.84 -10.15
C LEU A 479 -5.23 17.95 -8.92
N SER A 480 -6.27 18.22 -8.13
CA SER A 480 -6.56 17.51 -6.88
C SER A 480 -6.80 16.01 -7.06
N LEU A 481 -7.48 15.60 -8.14
CA LEU A 481 -7.86 14.22 -8.39
C LEU A 481 -6.67 13.32 -8.81
N PRO A 482 -5.87 13.67 -9.83
CA PRO A 482 -4.67 12.90 -10.20
C PRO A 482 -3.66 12.81 -9.04
N TRP A 483 -3.52 13.90 -8.27
CA TRP A 483 -2.57 13.97 -7.16
C TRP A 483 -3.07 13.24 -5.91
N GLY A 484 -4.36 13.35 -5.58
CA GLY A 484 -4.99 12.65 -4.46
C GLY A 484 -4.90 11.12 -4.59
N LEU A 485 -5.06 10.60 -5.81
CA LEU A 485 -4.88 9.17 -6.11
C LEU A 485 -3.43 8.72 -5.88
N TYR A 486 -2.44 9.53 -6.28
CA TYR A 486 -1.02 9.23 -6.06
C TYR A 486 -0.66 9.13 -4.57
N VAL A 487 -1.20 10.03 -3.74
CA VAL A 487 -0.90 10.09 -2.31
C VAL A 487 -1.54 8.97 -1.49
N LEU A 488 -2.53 8.25 -2.02
CA LEU A 488 -3.02 7.00 -1.41
C LEU A 488 -1.97 5.88 -1.44
N LEU A 489 -1.00 5.92 -2.37
CA LEU A 489 0.12 4.96 -2.43
C LEU A 489 1.24 5.30 -1.44
N CYS A 490 1.25 6.52 -0.88
CA CYS A 490 2.37 7.07 -0.13
C CYS A 490 2.12 7.10 1.40
N GLN A 491 1.50 6.06 1.99
CA GLN A 491 0.98 6.15 3.36
C GLN A 491 1.89 5.64 4.50
N VAL A 492 2.81 4.70 4.27
CA VAL A 492 3.50 3.98 5.36
C VAL A 492 4.89 4.56 5.66
N GLN A 493 4.99 5.41 6.70
CA GLN A 493 6.25 6.00 7.17
C GLN A 493 6.73 5.31 8.47
N LYS A 494 7.89 4.66 8.41
CA LYS A 494 8.54 4.03 9.59
C LYS A 494 8.97 5.09 10.63
N PRO A 495 8.97 4.77 11.94
CA PRO A 495 9.34 5.70 13.02
C PRO A 495 10.84 6.01 13.08
N CYS A 496 11.20 7.10 13.77
CA CYS A 496 12.60 7.42 14.11
C CYS A 496 13.12 6.50 15.22
N LEU A 497 14.45 6.31 15.28
CA LEU A 497 15.12 5.54 16.34
C LEU A 497 14.88 6.16 17.72
N ASN A 498 15.05 7.48 17.84
CA ASN A 498 14.50 8.29 18.94
C ASN A 498 13.21 8.99 18.47
N ASP A 499 12.06 8.35 18.69
CA ASP A 499 10.74 8.93 18.39
C ASP A 499 10.17 9.73 19.58
N VAL A 500 11.02 10.25 20.47
CA VAL A 500 10.61 11.11 21.62
C VAL A 500 11.43 12.41 21.67
N THR A 501 12.21 12.72 20.62
CA THR A 501 13.07 13.91 20.60
C THR A 501 12.27 15.21 20.57
N GLU A 502 12.61 16.14 21.45
CA GLU A 502 11.99 17.47 21.51
C GLU A 502 12.51 18.36 20.37
N VAL A 503 11.73 18.47 19.30
CA VAL A 503 12.10 19.16 18.05
C VAL A 503 12.32 20.68 18.21
N GLY A 504 11.81 21.29 19.29
CA GLY A 504 11.98 22.70 19.64
C GLY A 504 10.98 23.65 18.95
N THR A 505 10.59 24.71 19.65
CA THR A 505 9.49 25.60 19.25
C THR A 505 9.70 26.28 17.89
N TRP A 506 10.93 26.69 17.57
CA TRP A 506 11.23 27.39 16.32
C TRP A 506 10.95 26.51 15.08
N ARG A 507 11.30 25.22 15.13
CA ARG A 507 11.00 24.26 14.07
C ARG A 507 9.51 24.03 13.92
N LYS A 508 8.78 23.85 15.03
CA LYS A 508 7.30 23.71 15.01
C LYS A 508 6.63 24.93 14.38
N GLY A 509 7.12 26.13 14.71
CA GLY A 509 6.70 27.38 14.07
C GLY A 509 6.97 27.41 12.57
N PHE A 510 8.17 27.00 12.14
CA PHE A 510 8.52 26.95 10.71
C PHE A 510 7.65 25.95 9.93
N VAL A 511 7.38 24.75 10.48
CA VAL A 511 6.45 23.78 9.87
C VAL A 511 5.04 24.35 9.77
N ALA A 512 4.55 25.04 10.80
CA ALA A 512 3.22 25.68 10.77
C ALA A 512 3.14 26.81 9.72
N VAL A 513 4.16 27.64 9.60
CA VAL A 513 4.26 28.69 8.57
C VAL A 513 4.33 28.08 7.17
N ALA A 514 5.09 27.00 6.98
CA ALA A 514 5.15 26.29 5.70
C ALA A 514 3.79 25.73 5.28
N ILE A 515 3.06 25.07 6.20
CA ILE A 515 1.70 24.55 5.92
C ILE A 515 0.71 25.69 5.60
N PHE A 516 0.81 26.82 6.30
CA PHE A 516 -0.01 27.99 6.00
C PHE A 516 0.26 28.55 4.59
N LEU A 517 1.53 28.64 4.19
CA LEU A 517 1.92 29.03 2.83
C LEU A 517 1.47 28.02 1.78
N VAL A 518 1.51 26.71 2.06
CA VAL A 518 0.98 25.65 1.19
C VAL A 518 -0.52 25.85 0.95
N VAL A 519 -1.31 26.09 2.00
CA VAL A 519 -2.74 26.36 1.88
C VAL A 519 -3.00 27.60 1.04
N LEU A 520 -2.31 28.72 1.30
CA LEU A 520 -2.45 29.94 0.48
C LEU A 520 -1.99 29.77 -0.97
N THR A 521 -1.07 28.83 -1.25
CA THR A 521 -0.58 28.55 -2.61
C THR A 521 -1.53 27.63 -3.38
N LEU A 522 -2.17 26.65 -2.72
CA LEU A 522 -3.02 25.65 -3.37
C LEU A 522 -4.53 25.96 -3.29
N LEU A 523 -4.95 26.96 -2.52
CA LEU A 523 -6.34 27.43 -2.50
C LEU A 523 -6.65 28.25 -3.76
N PRO A 524 -7.61 27.83 -4.62
CA PRO A 524 -8.05 28.63 -5.75
C PRO A 524 -8.92 29.80 -5.29
N VAL A 525 -8.94 30.86 -6.09
CA VAL A 525 -9.82 32.01 -5.90
C VAL A 525 -11.15 31.73 -6.63
N TRP A 526 -12.25 31.83 -5.90
CA TRP A 526 -13.61 31.59 -6.39
C TRP A 526 -14.13 32.86 -7.07
N ASP A 527 -14.97 32.76 -8.11
CA ASP A 527 -15.31 33.88 -9.01
C ASP A 527 -15.73 35.18 -8.28
N GLU A 528 -16.60 35.11 -7.27
CA GLU A 528 -17.04 36.28 -6.48
C GLU A 528 -15.88 36.94 -5.71
N LEU A 529 -15.01 36.13 -5.09
CA LEU A 529 -13.81 36.60 -4.39
C LEU A 529 -12.74 37.07 -5.39
N ALA A 530 -12.72 36.52 -6.60
CA ALA A 530 -11.82 36.89 -7.67
C ALA A 530 -12.19 38.29 -8.23
N GLU A 531 -13.48 38.61 -8.30
CA GLU A 531 -13.97 39.96 -8.62
C GLU A 531 -13.61 40.96 -7.51
N GLU A 532 -13.90 40.66 -6.24
CA GLU A 532 -13.56 41.54 -5.10
C GLU A 532 -12.05 41.78 -4.97
N LEU A 533 -11.23 40.74 -5.21
CA LEU A 533 -9.77 40.85 -5.24
C LEU A 533 -9.22 41.37 -6.57
N GLY A 534 -10.03 41.55 -7.62
CA GLY A 534 -9.58 42.01 -8.95
C GLY A 534 -8.55 41.10 -9.62
N ILE A 535 -8.84 39.80 -9.69
CA ILE A 535 -8.02 38.74 -10.28
C ILE A 535 -8.85 37.98 -11.33
N GLY A 536 -8.71 38.31 -12.62
CA GLY A 536 -9.37 37.60 -13.72
C GLY A 536 -10.47 38.40 -14.43
N LEU A 537 -11.28 37.71 -15.21
CA LEU A 537 -12.25 38.33 -16.13
C LEU A 537 -13.59 38.64 -15.43
N MET A 538 -14.06 39.87 -15.54
CA MET A 538 -15.34 40.30 -14.94
C MET A 538 -16.54 39.77 -15.75
N THR A 539 -17.38 38.93 -15.16
CA THR A 539 -18.52 38.26 -15.83
C THR A 539 -19.81 39.09 -15.86
N THR A 540 -19.70 40.42 -15.86
CA THR A 540 -20.84 41.35 -15.78
C THR A 540 -21.12 42.10 -17.10
N ILE A 541 -21.54 41.37 -18.14
CA ILE A 541 -22.25 41.98 -19.28
C ILE A 541 -23.61 41.30 -19.43
N ASN A 542 -24.68 42.08 -19.26
CA ASN A 542 -26.04 41.65 -19.56
C ASN A 542 -26.26 41.66 -21.08
N GLU A 543 -26.65 40.52 -21.66
CA GLU A 543 -27.48 40.52 -22.87
C GLU A 543 -28.77 39.68 -22.66
N PRO A 544 -29.95 40.19 -23.07
CA PRO A 544 -31.23 39.60 -22.69
C PRO A 544 -31.75 38.54 -23.67
N THR A 545 -32.15 37.40 -23.12
CA THR A 545 -33.22 36.50 -23.62
C THR A 545 -33.57 36.51 -25.12
N GLN A 546 -32.87 35.73 -25.96
CA GLN A 546 -33.43 35.34 -27.26
C GLN A 546 -32.93 34.00 -27.87
N SER A 547 -33.23 32.86 -27.22
CA SER A 547 -33.10 31.54 -27.89
C SER A 547 -34.01 30.40 -27.39
N LYS A 548 -34.70 30.53 -26.24
CA LYS A 548 -35.70 29.54 -25.75
C LYS A 548 -37.02 29.54 -26.56
N ARG A 549 -36.94 29.41 -27.90
CA ARG A 549 -38.13 29.33 -28.78
C ARG A 549 -37.97 28.56 -30.10
N GLN A 550 -36.98 27.67 -30.22
CA GLN A 550 -36.79 26.88 -31.46
C GLN A 550 -36.47 25.39 -31.27
N GLN A 551 -37.12 24.73 -30.29
CA GLN A 551 -37.11 23.26 -30.19
C GLN A 551 -38.38 22.68 -29.54
N LYS A 552 -39.55 22.98 -30.11
CA LYS A 552 -40.82 22.30 -29.75
C LYS A 552 -41.79 22.13 -30.94
N GLN A 553 -41.29 21.72 -32.11
CA GLN A 553 -42.15 21.34 -33.23
C GLN A 553 -41.46 20.48 -34.31
N GLN A 554 -40.92 19.31 -33.94
CA GLN A 554 -40.73 18.19 -34.89
C GLN A 554 -40.48 16.88 -34.10
N ASN A 555 -41.48 16.00 -33.97
CA ASN A 555 -41.26 14.56 -33.69
C ASN A 555 -42.56 13.72 -33.80
N ASP A 556 -43.18 13.74 -34.98
CA ASP A 556 -44.29 12.84 -35.34
C ASP A 556 -43.92 11.96 -36.54
N ASN A 557 -43.02 10.99 -36.33
CA ASN A 557 -43.10 9.66 -36.94
C ASN A 557 -42.02 8.70 -36.36
N PRO A 558 -42.27 7.38 -36.34
CA PRO A 558 -41.35 6.42 -35.72
C PRO A 558 -40.25 5.96 -36.70
N ASN A 559 -39.01 6.01 -36.24
CA ASN A 559 -37.91 5.20 -36.80
C ASN A 559 -37.04 4.66 -35.66
N THR A 560 -37.20 3.38 -35.36
CA THR A 560 -36.55 2.70 -34.23
C THR A 560 -35.16 2.19 -34.61
N SER A 561 -34.11 2.90 -34.19
CA SER A 561 -32.71 2.43 -34.28
C SER A 561 -31.81 2.84 -33.12
N SER A 562 -32.12 3.93 -32.39
CA SER A 562 -31.34 4.40 -31.24
C SER A 562 -31.69 3.72 -29.91
N SER A 563 -32.86 3.07 -29.82
CA SER A 563 -33.31 2.39 -28.60
C SER A 563 -32.66 1.02 -28.39
N SER A 564 -32.38 0.28 -29.48
CA SER A 564 -31.79 -1.06 -29.42
C SER A 564 -30.38 -1.05 -28.84
N SER A 565 -29.52 -0.11 -29.23
CA SER A 565 -28.15 -0.01 -28.73
C SER A 565 -28.08 0.29 -27.23
N PHE A 566 -28.95 1.16 -26.70
CA PHE A 566 -29.06 1.39 -25.26
C PHE A 566 -29.49 0.12 -24.51
N PHE A 567 -30.47 -0.62 -25.00
CA PHE A 567 -30.90 -1.88 -24.37
C PHE A 567 -29.83 -2.98 -24.47
N GLN A 568 -29.09 -3.05 -25.58
CA GLN A 568 -27.99 -3.99 -25.77
C GLN A 568 -26.81 -3.68 -24.81
N CYS A 569 -26.50 -2.40 -24.58
CA CYS A 569 -25.54 -1.99 -23.55
C CYS A 569 -26.07 -2.27 -22.13
N ALA A 570 -27.38 -2.10 -21.89
CA ALA A 570 -27.98 -2.42 -20.59
C ALA A 570 -27.89 -3.91 -20.26
N GLU A 571 -28.16 -4.81 -21.22
CA GLU A 571 -27.99 -6.26 -21.01
C GLU A 571 -26.52 -6.68 -20.81
N LEU A 572 -25.55 -5.90 -21.28
CA LEU A 572 -24.12 -6.14 -21.04
C LEU A 572 -23.64 -5.59 -19.68
N LEU A 573 -24.14 -4.42 -19.25
CA LEU A 573 -23.65 -3.71 -18.06
C LEU A 573 -24.41 -4.07 -16.78
N LEU A 574 -25.74 -4.18 -16.83
CA LEU A 574 -26.56 -4.43 -15.63
C LEU A 574 -26.23 -5.77 -14.93
N PRO A 575 -25.79 -6.84 -15.61
CA PRO A 575 -25.29 -8.04 -14.95
C PRO A 575 -24.08 -7.82 -14.02
N TRP A 576 -23.35 -6.71 -14.10
CA TRP A 576 -22.17 -6.43 -13.25
C TRP A 576 -22.47 -5.50 -12.05
N LEU A 577 -23.73 -5.10 -11.88
CA LEU A 577 -24.17 -4.30 -10.74
C LEU A 577 -24.40 -5.17 -9.50
N THR A 578 -24.02 -4.65 -8.34
CA THR A 578 -24.40 -5.21 -7.03
C THR A 578 -25.93 -5.16 -6.85
N PRO A 579 -26.53 -5.94 -5.93
CA PRO A 579 -27.98 -5.93 -5.74
C PRO A 579 -28.55 -4.55 -5.38
N ALA A 580 -27.80 -3.73 -4.63
CA ALA A 580 -28.21 -2.37 -4.26
C ALA A 580 -28.18 -1.41 -5.47
N GLU A 581 -27.13 -1.46 -6.28
CA GLU A 581 -27.05 -0.70 -7.54
C GLU A 581 -28.16 -1.11 -8.51
N LEU A 582 -28.41 -2.42 -8.66
CA LEU A 582 -29.45 -2.96 -9.54
C LEU A 582 -30.86 -2.59 -9.04
N ALA A 583 -31.09 -2.60 -7.73
CA ALA A 583 -32.34 -2.12 -7.12
C ALA A 583 -32.56 -0.63 -7.41
N ASN A 584 -31.56 0.21 -7.17
CA ASN A 584 -31.62 1.65 -7.46
C ASN A 584 -31.91 1.91 -8.94
N VAL A 585 -31.23 1.21 -9.85
CA VAL A 585 -31.50 1.29 -11.30
C VAL A 585 -32.92 0.83 -11.65
N SER A 586 -33.45 -0.22 -11.01
CA SER A 586 -34.82 -0.71 -11.24
C SER A 586 -35.93 0.30 -10.90
N LEU A 587 -35.64 1.28 -10.04
CA LEU A 587 -36.56 2.37 -9.68
C LEU A 587 -36.60 3.49 -10.73
N THR A 588 -35.57 3.63 -11.57
CA THR A 588 -35.46 4.74 -12.53
C THR A 588 -36.38 4.62 -13.75
N SER A 589 -36.75 3.39 -14.16
CA SER A 589 -37.56 3.15 -15.36
C SER A 589 -38.24 1.78 -15.36
N LYS A 590 -39.47 1.72 -15.89
CA LYS A 590 -40.22 0.46 -16.07
C LYS A 590 -39.46 -0.56 -16.92
N THR A 591 -38.69 -0.11 -17.93
CA THR A 591 -37.92 -1.02 -18.79
C THR A 591 -36.69 -1.58 -18.06
N LEU A 592 -35.99 -0.73 -17.30
CA LEU A 592 -34.86 -1.15 -16.47
C LEU A 592 -35.31 -2.06 -15.32
N ASN A 593 -36.51 -1.84 -14.77
CA ASN A 593 -37.18 -2.76 -13.85
C ASN A 593 -37.40 -4.16 -14.48
N GLY A 594 -37.86 -4.21 -15.74
CA GLY A 594 -38.02 -5.47 -16.48
C GLY A 594 -36.70 -6.23 -16.65
N ILE A 595 -35.62 -5.53 -17.03
CA ILE A 595 -34.28 -6.15 -17.17
C ILE A 595 -33.73 -6.58 -15.80
N ALA A 596 -33.90 -5.76 -14.76
CA ALA A 596 -33.50 -6.11 -13.38
C ALA A 596 -34.24 -7.36 -12.85
N LYS A 597 -35.54 -7.51 -13.18
CA LYS A 597 -36.31 -8.72 -12.88
C LYS A 597 -35.81 -9.94 -13.65
N SER A 598 -35.48 -9.79 -14.94
CA SER A 598 -34.84 -10.85 -15.74
C SER A 598 -33.51 -11.31 -15.13
N ILE A 599 -32.63 -10.37 -14.75
CA ILE A 599 -31.36 -10.65 -14.06
C ILE A 599 -31.61 -11.35 -12.71
N THR A 600 -32.61 -10.91 -11.95
CA THR A 600 -32.98 -11.52 -10.65
C THR A 600 -33.50 -12.94 -10.83
N LEU A 601 -34.31 -13.21 -11.86
CA LEU A 601 -34.76 -14.57 -12.20
C LEU A 601 -33.60 -15.46 -12.63
N ARG A 602 -32.64 -14.95 -13.44
CA ARG A 602 -31.40 -15.67 -13.77
C ARG A 602 -30.61 -16.04 -12.51
N ARG A 603 -30.42 -15.09 -11.60
CA ARG A 603 -29.78 -15.29 -10.28
C ARG A 603 -30.48 -16.35 -9.41
N ILE A 604 -31.80 -16.47 -9.47
CA ILE A 604 -32.56 -17.50 -8.74
C ILE A 604 -32.46 -18.86 -9.45
N SER A 605 -32.42 -18.88 -10.79
CA SER A 605 -32.35 -20.12 -11.57
C SER A 605 -31.03 -20.87 -11.43
N ASP A 606 -29.93 -20.16 -11.19
CA ASP A 606 -28.63 -20.74 -10.86
C ASP A 606 -27.79 -19.80 -9.97
N VAL A 607 -27.50 -20.27 -8.75
CA VAL A 607 -26.64 -19.58 -7.78
C VAL A 607 -25.17 -19.57 -8.21
N SER A 608 -24.73 -20.55 -9.02
CA SER A 608 -23.34 -20.66 -9.50
C SER A 608 -22.98 -19.73 -10.64
N ARG A 609 -23.98 -19.10 -11.29
CA ARG A 609 -23.82 -18.16 -12.41
C ARG A 609 -23.15 -18.77 -13.66
N ASN A 610 -23.39 -20.07 -13.91
CA ASN A 610 -22.73 -20.92 -14.90
C ASN A 610 -21.23 -21.18 -14.66
N LEU A 611 -20.74 -21.03 -13.42
CA LEU A 611 -19.36 -21.39 -13.04
C LEU A 611 -19.23 -22.86 -12.61
N GLU A 612 -20.33 -23.54 -12.32
CA GLU A 612 -20.37 -24.98 -12.04
C GLU A 612 -20.86 -25.77 -13.25
N ASN A 613 -20.49 -27.06 -13.33
CA ASN A 613 -20.96 -27.95 -14.39
C ASN A 613 -22.46 -28.31 -14.29
N LEU A 614 -23.06 -28.14 -13.11
CA LEU A 614 -24.47 -28.40 -12.83
C LEU A 614 -25.10 -27.12 -12.26
N PRO A 615 -26.20 -26.58 -12.85
CA PRO A 615 -26.84 -25.38 -12.33
C PRO A 615 -27.50 -25.65 -10.97
N ILE A 616 -27.40 -24.68 -10.06
CA ILE A 616 -27.81 -24.79 -8.66
C ILE A 616 -28.99 -23.85 -8.40
N PRO A 617 -30.24 -24.28 -8.67
CA PRO A 617 -31.39 -23.42 -8.46
C PRO A 617 -31.62 -23.07 -6.99
N CYS A 618 -32.08 -21.85 -6.77
CA CYS A 618 -32.56 -21.34 -5.49
C CYS A 618 -34.09 -21.44 -5.44
N SER A 619 -34.67 -21.68 -4.25
CA SER A 619 -36.09 -21.47 -4.01
C SER A 619 -36.37 -20.93 -2.61
N ASN A 620 -37.14 -19.85 -2.55
CA ASN A 620 -37.79 -19.40 -1.34
C ASN A 620 -39.30 -19.68 -1.45
N SER A 621 -39.92 -20.06 -0.34
CA SER A 621 -41.37 -20.22 -0.18
C SER A 621 -41.86 -19.78 1.20
N ALA A 622 -40.98 -19.15 2.00
CA ALA A 622 -41.29 -18.67 3.34
C ALA A 622 -41.42 -17.14 3.38
N ASP A 623 -40.60 -16.42 2.60
CA ASP A 623 -40.63 -14.96 2.49
C ASP A 623 -40.14 -14.49 1.10
N GLU A 624 -40.20 -13.17 0.84
CA GLU A 624 -39.70 -12.56 -0.40
C GLU A 624 -38.18 -12.31 -0.39
N GLU A 625 -37.45 -12.78 0.63
CA GLU A 625 -36.01 -12.54 0.74
C GLU A 625 -35.23 -13.31 -0.34
N LEU A 626 -34.22 -12.66 -0.93
CA LEU A 626 -33.20 -13.34 -1.74
C LEU A 626 -32.05 -13.79 -0.84
N TYR A 627 -31.36 -14.86 -1.25
CA TYR A 627 -30.16 -15.30 -0.52
C TYR A 627 -29.13 -14.16 -0.40
N PRO A 628 -28.35 -14.08 0.69
CA PRO A 628 -27.33 -13.05 0.89
C PRO A 628 -26.37 -12.93 -0.30
N TYR A 629 -25.92 -11.72 -0.61
CA TYR A 629 -24.99 -11.51 -1.72
C TYR A 629 -23.58 -11.98 -1.36
N PHE A 630 -23.02 -12.83 -2.22
CA PHE A 630 -21.64 -13.27 -2.18
C PHE A 630 -21.12 -13.44 -3.61
N PHE A 631 -19.81 -13.36 -3.79
CA PHE A 631 -19.12 -13.71 -5.04
C PHE A 631 -18.95 -15.23 -5.12
N TYR A 632 -19.33 -15.83 -6.24
CA TYR A 632 -19.21 -17.28 -6.42
C TYR A 632 -17.79 -17.63 -6.90
N THR A 633 -17.11 -18.53 -6.23
CA THR A 633 -15.91 -19.24 -6.74
C THR A 633 -16.18 -20.73 -6.64
N SER A 634 -15.67 -21.55 -7.57
CA SER A 634 -15.82 -23.01 -7.50
C SER A 634 -14.79 -23.65 -6.57
N SER A 635 -13.56 -23.11 -6.54
CA SER A 635 -12.41 -23.54 -5.72
C SER A 635 -11.96 -22.49 -4.70
N GLN A 636 -11.18 -22.92 -3.69
CA GLN A 636 -10.49 -22.03 -2.76
C GLN A 636 -9.54 -21.05 -3.48
N ILE A 637 -9.50 -19.80 -3.01
CA ILE A 637 -8.66 -18.73 -3.57
C ILE A 637 -7.76 -18.09 -2.51
N ALA A 638 -6.61 -17.55 -2.92
CA ALA A 638 -5.77 -16.74 -2.05
C ALA A 638 -6.36 -15.33 -1.84
N SER A 639 -6.29 -14.81 -0.62
CA SER A 639 -6.88 -13.50 -0.25
C SER A 639 -6.32 -12.28 -1.02
N SER A 640 -5.29 -12.44 -1.86
CA SER A 640 -4.76 -11.38 -2.74
C SER A 640 -5.55 -11.24 -4.06
N GLN A 641 -6.31 -12.26 -4.48
CA GLN A 641 -7.02 -12.29 -5.77
C GLN A 641 -8.42 -11.65 -5.70
N PHE A 642 -8.48 -10.35 -5.40
CA PHE A 642 -9.75 -9.62 -5.31
C PHE A 642 -10.36 -9.29 -6.69
N HIS A 643 -11.51 -9.88 -6.99
CA HIS A 643 -12.37 -9.44 -8.09
C HIS A 643 -13.42 -8.42 -7.61
N ASN A 644 -13.29 -7.15 -8.03
CA ASN A 644 -14.17 -6.06 -7.59
C ASN A 644 -15.64 -6.19 -8.03
N ARG A 645 -15.92 -6.91 -9.12
CA ARG A 645 -17.26 -7.17 -9.65
C ARG A 645 -17.31 -8.56 -10.29
N GLN A 646 -18.49 -9.17 -10.29
CA GLN A 646 -18.76 -10.45 -10.94
C GLN A 646 -20.15 -10.42 -11.59
N SER A 647 -20.22 -10.82 -12.86
CA SER A 647 -21.46 -10.90 -13.62
C SER A 647 -22.52 -11.81 -12.98
N TRP A 648 -23.80 -11.50 -13.18
CA TRP A 648 -24.95 -12.36 -12.89
C TRP A 648 -25.23 -13.42 -13.97
N GLY A 649 -24.29 -13.60 -14.90
CA GLY A 649 -24.44 -14.46 -16.07
C GLY A 649 -25.09 -13.73 -17.25
N SER A 650 -24.64 -14.05 -18.46
CA SER A 650 -25.25 -13.62 -19.72
C SER A 650 -25.51 -14.86 -20.59
N ALA A 651 -26.57 -14.83 -21.40
CA ALA A 651 -26.85 -15.88 -22.38
C ALA A 651 -25.77 -15.99 -23.48
N SER A 652 -24.91 -14.97 -23.60
CA SER A 652 -23.75 -14.96 -24.51
C SER A 652 -22.41 -14.92 -23.77
N ALA A 653 -22.39 -15.15 -22.46
CA ALA A 653 -21.15 -15.50 -21.79
C ALA A 653 -20.76 -16.92 -22.23
N ALA A 654 -19.64 -17.06 -22.92
CA ALA A 654 -19.03 -18.37 -23.10
C ALA A 654 -18.80 -18.99 -21.71
N LYS A 655 -18.89 -20.32 -21.61
CA LYS A 655 -18.33 -21.01 -20.43
C LYS A 655 -16.88 -20.53 -20.24
N PRO A 656 -16.40 -20.25 -19.02
CA PRO A 656 -14.98 -20.07 -18.81
C PRO A 656 -14.26 -21.29 -19.40
N ASP A 657 -13.28 -21.04 -20.27
CA ASP A 657 -12.52 -22.11 -20.91
C ASP A 657 -11.85 -22.95 -19.81
N PRO A 658 -11.99 -24.29 -19.78
CA PRO A 658 -11.25 -25.13 -18.83
C PRO A 658 -9.73 -25.07 -19.05
N ASN A 659 -9.25 -24.62 -20.22
CA ASN A 659 -7.85 -24.27 -20.48
C ASN A 659 -7.54 -22.78 -20.24
N GLY A 660 -8.55 -22.00 -19.84
CA GLY A 660 -8.48 -20.58 -19.59
C GLY A 660 -7.63 -20.31 -18.36
N ARG A 661 -6.33 -20.07 -18.57
CA ARG A 661 -5.35 -19.71 -17.54
C ARG A 661 -5.70 -18.36 -16.90
N VAL A 662 -6.68 -18.36 -16.00
CA VAL A 662 -6.69 -17.45 -14.85
C VAL A 662 -5.32 -17.60 -14.18
N GLY A 663 -4.71 -16.48 -13.78
CA GLY A 663 -3.33 -16.42 -13.30
C GLY A 663 -3.13 -17.04 -11.90
N GLU A 664 -3.44 -18.32 -11.74
CA GLU A 664 -2.99 -19.12 -10.61
C GLU A 664 -1.47 -19.32 -10.73
N GLU A 665 -0.71 -18.45 -10.07
CA GLU A 665 0.75 -18.51 -9.97
C GLU A 665 1.18 -19.64 -9.02
N TRP A 666 0.87 -20.89 -9.41
CA TRP A 666 1.28 -22.10 -8.72
C TRP A 666 2.82 -22.20 -8.74
N VAL A 667 3.44 -21.96 -7.58
CA VAL A 667 4.85 -22.28 -7.35
C VAL A 667 4.95 -23.81 -7.25
N GLY A 668 5.13 -24.46 -8.41
CA GLY A 668 5.10 -25.91 -8.55
C GLY A 668 6.20 -26.59 -7.74
N LEU A 669 5.81 -27.18 -6.62
CA LEU A 669 6.70 -27.93 -5.72
C LEU A 669 6.34 -29.43 -5.77
N GLY A 670 7.16 -30.19 -6.49
CA GLY A 670 7.07 -31.65 -6.59
C GLY A 670 6.64 -32.17 -7.96
N ASP A 671 7.32 -33.23 -8.40
CA ASP A 671 7.01 -33.96 -9.63
C ASP A 671 5.58 -34.52 -9.59
N GLY A 672 4.81 -34.29 -10.66
CA GLY A 672 3.53 -34.96 -10.86
C GLY A 672 3.69 -36.30 -11.57
N CYS A 673 2.58 -37.00 -11.81
CA CYS A 673 2.64 -38.24 -12.59
C CYS A 673 2.73 -37.97 -14.10
N GLU A 674 3.53 -38.78 -14.80
CA GLU A 674 3.64 -38.82 -16.27
C GLU A 674 2.50 -39.61 -16.94
N CYS A 675 1.54 -40.14 -16.18
CA CYS A 675 0.40 -40.91 -16.69
C CYS A 675 -0.48 -40.07 -17.64
N GLU A 676 -0.94 -40.65 -18.75
CA GLU A 676 -1.86 -39.98 -19.68
C GLU A 676 -3.29 -39.90 -19.10
N ARG A 677 -3.80 -41.02 -18.59
CA ARG A 677 -5.00 -41.11 -17.75
C ARG A 677 -4.76 -42.02 -16.55
N CYS A 678 -5.24 -41.62 -15.38
CA CYS A 678 -5.26 -42.48 -14.20
C CYS A 678 -6.68 -43.02 -14.02
N GLU A 679 -6.91 -44.24 -14.48
CA GLU A 679 -8.14 -45.02 -14.24
C GLU A 679 -7.95 -45.97 -13.05
N ASP A 680 -9.05 -46.52 -12.51
CA ASP A 680 -9.13 -47.20 -11.20
C ASP A 680 -8.46 -48.60 -11.12
N GLY A 681 -7.23 -48.74 -11.62
CA GLY A 681 -6.49 -50.01 -11.60
C GLY A 681 -4.99 -49.95 -11.87
N GLU A 682 -4.49 -48.93 -12.57
CA GLU A 682 -3.05 -48.77 -12.82
C GLU A 682 -2.38 -47.84 -11.79
N TYR A 683 -1.13 -48.13 -11.42
CA TYR A 683 -0.41 -47.48 -10.32
C TYR A 683 0.00 -46.03 -10.63
N CYS A 684 -0.96 -45.10 -10.56
CA CYS A 684 -0.66 -43.67 -10.50
C CYS A 684 0.24 -43.36 -9.30
N PRO A 685 1.41 -42.70 -9.48
CA PRO A 685 2.25 -42.24 -8.37
C PRO A 685 1.51 -41.34 -7.37
N CYS A 686 0.58 -40.51 -7.85
CA CYS A 686 -0.24 -39.61 -7.02
C CYS A 686 -1.31 -40.34 -6.18
N LEU A 687 -1.50 -41.65 -6.36
CA LEU A 687 -2.34 -42.51 -5.51
C LEU A 687 -1.51 -43.32 -4.48
N ARG A 688 -0.19 -43.13 -4.41
CA ARG A 688 0.72 -44.08 -3.76
C ARG A 688 1.35 -43.58 -2.45
N PHE A 689 1.11 -44.34 -1.39
CA PHE A 689 1.67 -44.22 -0.03
C PHE A 689 1.28 -42.95 0.76
N ASP A 690 1.16 -43.00 2.08
CA ASP A 690 1.51 -44.09 3.01
C ASP A 690 0.28 -44.66 3.76
N GLY A 691 0.49 -45.66 4.63
CA GLY A 691 -0.55 -46.39 5.38
C GLY A 691 -1.29 -45.60 6.46
N LEU A 692 -1.76 -44.38 6.18
CA LEU A 692 -2.58 -43.56 7.06
C LEU A 692 -4.05 -43.52 6.64
N GLU A 693 -4.94 -43.84 7.57
CA GLU A 693 -6.37 -43.65 7.39
C GLU A 693 -6.72 -42.15 7.24
N GLY A 694 -7.39 -41.78 6.15
CA GLY A 694 -8.01 -40.47 5.95
C GLY A 694 -7.27 -39.47 5.05
N LEU A 695 -6.06 -39.79 4.58
CA LEU A 695 -5.34 -38.95 3.62
C LEU A 695 -5.81 -39.22 2.18
N VAL A 696 -6.34 -38.20 1.49
CA VAL A 696 -6.74 -38.31 0.08
C VAL A 696 -5.78 -37.49 -0.78
N SER A 697 -5.22 -38.10 -1.82
CA SER A 697 -4.34 -37.45 -2.79
C SER A 697 -4.92 -37.52 -4.21
N GLU A 698 -4.66 -36.52 -5.03
CA GLU A 698 -5.12 -36.41 -6.42
C GLU A 698 -4.05 -35.81 -7.34
N CYS A 699 -4.17 -36.02 -8.65
CA CYS A 699 -3.28 -35.40 -9.63
C CYS A 699 -3.54 -33.89 -9.70
N GLY A 700 -2.50 -33.06 -9.54
CA GLY A 700 -2.61 -31.60 -9.59
C GLY A 700 -2.01 -30.97 -10.87
N PRO A 701 -1.63 -29.68 -10.84
CA PRO A 701 -1.11 -28.97 -12.01
C PRO A 701 0.23 -29.49 -12.55
N SER A 702 1.05 -30.15 -11.73
CA SER A 702 2.33 -30.73 -12.17
C SER A 702 2.20 -32.12 -12.83
N CYS A 703 1.00 -32.70 -12.90
CA CYS A 703 0.76 -33.99 -13.55
C CYS A 703 0.45 -33.84 -15.04
N GLY A 704 1.04 -34.70 -15.88
CA GLY A 704 0.79 -34.75 -17.32
C GLY A 704 -0.59 -35.27 -17.74
N CYS A 705 -1.37 -35.83 -16.80
CA CYS A 705 -2.67 -36.41 -17.09
C CYS A 705 -3.75 -35.37 -17.43
N GLU A 706 -4.64 -35.71 -18.37
CA GLU A 706 -5.73 -34.83 -18.81
C GLU A 706 -6.67 -34.39 -17.68
N LEU A 707 -7.48 -33.33 -17.91
CA LEU A 707 -8.53 -32.90 -16.98
C LEU A 707 -9.59 -33.99 -16.73
N GLU A 708 -9.82 -34.87 -17.72
CA GLU A 708 -10.72 -36.02 -17.61
C GLU A 708 -10.14 -37.22 -16.85
N CYS A 709 -8.91 -37.13 -16.34
CA CYS A 709 -8.30 -38.15 -15.47
C CYS A 709 -9.19 -38.48 -14.25
N GLY A 710 -9.41 -39.76 -13.97
CA GLY A 710 -10.22 -40.22 -12.82
C GLY A 710 -9.69 -39.68 -11.49
N ASN A 711 -8.37 -39.66 -11.33
CA ASN A 711 -7.68 -39.05 -10.20
C ASN A 711 -7.62 -37.49 -10.22
N ARG A 712 -8.67 -36.83 -10.74
CA ARG A 712 -8.92 -35.37 -10.64
C ARG A 712 -10.37 -35.12 -10.20
N LEU A 713 -10.83 -35.81 -9.16
CA LEU A 713 -12.26 -35.80 -8.78
C LEU A 713 -12.71 -34.47 -8.18
N SER A 714 -11.95 -33.86 -7.26
CA SER A 714 -12.38 -32.64 -6.57
C SER A 714 -12.32 -31.39 -7.47
N GLN A 715 -11.42 -31.42 -8.47
CA GLN A 715 -11.17 -30.34 -9.43
C GLN A 715 -12.33 -30.05 -10.39
N ARG A 716 -13.32 -30.95 -10.48
CA ARG A 716 -14.46 -30.84 -11.42
C ARG A 716 -15.62 -29.98 -10.91
N GLY A 717 -15.49 -29.42 -9.70
CA GLY A 717 -16.55 -28.64 -9.04
C GLY A 717 -17.66 -29.51 -8.46
N VAL A 718 -18.89 -29.04 -8.52
CA VAL A 718 -20.09 -29.74 -8.00
C VAL A 718 -20.43 -30.97 -8.86
N SER A 719 -20.40 -32.14 -8.24
CA SER A 719 -20.56 -33.46 -8.89
C SER A 719 -22.00 -34.00 -8.89
N VAL A 720 -22.92 -33.36 -8.16
CA VAL A 720 -24.30 -33.83 -7.94
C VAL A 720 -25.29 -32.67 -8.06
N MET A 721 -26.53 -32.95 -8.49
CA MET A 721 -27.56 -31.92 -8.55
C MET A 721 -27.94 -31.43 -7.14
N LEU A 722 -27.73 -30.14 -6.90
CA LEU A 722 -27.98 -29.44 -5.64
C LEU A 722 -29.06 -28.37 -5.79
N LYS A 723 -29.64 -27.93 -4.67
CA LYS A 723 -30.61 -26.83 -4.60
C LYS A 723 -30.44 -26.02 -3.33
N VAL A 724 -30.49 -24.69 -3.42
CA VAL A 724 -30.54 -23.80 -2.25
C VAL A 724 -32.00 -23.54 -1.87
N VAL A 725 -32.35 -23.68 -0.59
CA VAL A 725 -33.74 -23.60 -0.09
C VAL A 725 -33.79 -22.76 1.18
N LYS A 726 -34.75 -21.82 1.28
CA LYS A 726 -35.05 -21.12 2.54
C LYS A 726 -35.87 -22.05 3.46
N ASP A 727 -35.36 -22.30 4.66
CA ASP A 727 -36.02 -22.99 5.76
C ASP A 727 -36.48 -21.95 6.80
N GLU A 728 -37.69 -22.10 7.34
CA GLU A 728 -38.33 -21.17 8.27
C GLU A 728 -37.53 -20.93 9.58
N ARG A 729 -36.68 -21.89 9.98
CA ARG A 729 -35.95 -21.87 11.26
C ARG A 729 -34.44 -21.86 11.09
N LYS A 730 -33.94 -22.48 10.02
CA LYS A 730 -32.51 -22.65 9.72
C LYS A 730 -31.97 -21.70 8.66
N GLY A 731 -32.82 -20.81 8.12
CA GLY A 731 -32.44 -19.89 7.06
C GLY A 731 -32.07 -20.63 5.77
N TRP A 732 -31.01 -20.18 5.09
CA TRP A 732 -30.64 -20.71 3.78
C TRP A 732 -29.89 -22.04 3.89
N CYS A 733 -30.54 -23.12 3.43
CA CYS A 733 -30.07 -24.50 3.50
C CYS A 733 -29.69 -25.06 2.11
N LEU A 734 -28.68 -25.92 2.07
CA LEU A 734 -28.34 -26.74 0.90
C LEU A 734 -29.08 -28.09 0.93
N TYR A 735 -29.71 -28.45 -0.18
CA TYR A 735 -30.45 -29.71 -0.40
C TYR A 735 -29.91 -30.46 -1.62
N SER A 736 -30.02 -31.79 -1.61
CA SER A 736 -29.79 -32.57 -2.83
C SER A 736 -31.06 -32.70 -3.68
N ALA A 737 -30.96 -32.36 -4.96
CA ALA A 737 -32.01 -32.51 -5.96
C ALA A 737 -32.03 -33.91 -6.60
N GLN A 738 -31.09 -34.80 -6.25
CA GLN A 738 -31.01 -36.19 -6.70
C GLN A 738 -30.84 -37.15 -5.50
N SER A 739 -30.85 -38.45 -5.73
CA SER A 739 -30.32 -39.40 -4.73
C SER A 739 -28.80 -39.49 -4.89
N ILE A 740 -28.07 -39.58 -3.78
CA ILE A 740 -26.60 -39.62 -3.75
C ILE A 740 -26.16 -40.93 -3.08
N SER A 741 -25.21 -41.63 -3.69
CA SER A 741 -24.70 -42.93 -3.22
C SER A 741 -23.69 -42.79 -2.09
N LYS A 742 -23.55 -43.83 -1.25
CA LYS A 742 -22.45 -43.93 -0.28
C LYS A 742 -21.09 -43.80 -1.01
N GLY A 743 -20.18 -43.02 -0.43
CA GLY A 743 -18.83 -42.78 -0.94
C GLY A 743 -18.73 -41.65 -1.97
N GLN A 744 -19.86 -41.14 -2.47
CA GLN A 744 -19.87 -40.13 -3.51
C GLN A 744 -19.40 -38.76 -2.98
N PHE A 745 -18.42 -38.15 -3.66
CA PHE A 745 -18.04 -36.75 -3.51
C PHE A 745 -19.22 -35.83 -3.92
N ILE A 746 -19.33 -34.66 -3.29
CA ILE A 746 -20.43 -33.69 -3.50
C ILE A 746 -19.90 -32.35 -4.02
N CYS A 747 -19.00 -31.72 -3.26
CA CYS A 747 -18.39 -30.42 -3.55
C CYS A 747 -17.20 -30.13 -2.61
N GLU A 748 -16.38 -29.15 -2.98
CA GLU A 748 -15.39 -28.51 -2.12
C GLU A 748 -16.06 -27.57 -1.09
N TYR A 749 -15.39 -27.23 0.02
CA TYR A 749 -15.67 -25.98 0.75
C TYR A 749 -14.74 -24.87 0.21
N ALA A 750 -15.25 -24.09 -0.74
CA ALA A 750 -14.49 -23.04 -1.40
C ALA A 750 -14.76 -21.67 -0.78
N GLY A 751 -13.71 -20.85 -0.67
CA GLY A 751 -13.74 -19.48 -0.17
C GLY A 751 -12.34 -18.86 -0.09
N GLU A 752 -12.22 -17.70 0.57
CA GLU A 752 -10.93 -17.04 0.80
C GLU A 752 -10.07 -17.84 1.80
N LEU A 753 -8.86 -18.24 1.42
CA LEU A 753 -7.86 -18.77 2.35
C LEU A 753 -7.24 -17.62 3.16
N LEU A 754 -7.43 -17.66 4.48
CA LEU A 754 -7.02 -16.59 5.40
C LEU A 754 -5.90 -17.00 6.35
N THR A 755 -4.99 -16.07 6.61
CA THR A 755 -4.04 -16.17 7.71
C THR A 755 -4.77 -16.26 9.05
N THR A 756 -4.16 -16.90 10.05
CA THR A 756 -4.77 -17.04 11.37
C THR A 756 -4.98 -15.69 12.09
N LYS A 757 -4.31 -14.61 11.66
CA LYS A 757 -4.56 -13.24 12.14
C LYS A 757 -5.84 -12.66 11.53
N GLU A 758 -5.97 -12.68 10.20
CA GLU A 758 -7.15 -12.13 9.51
C GLU A 758 -8.42 -12.92 9.83
N ALA A 759 -8.34 -14.26 9.92
CA ALA A 759 -9.47 -15.10 10.32
C ALA A 759 -10.00 -14.75 11.72
N ARG A 760 -9.12 -14.46 12.70
CA ARG A 760 -9.52 -14.03 14.05
C ARG A 760 -10.17 -12.64 14.03
N LYS A 761 -9.62 -11.71 13.26
CA LYS A 761 -10.16 -10.35 13.10
C LYS A 761 -11.56 -10.40 12.48
N ARG A 762 -11.73 -11.08 11.35
CA ARG A 762 -13.04 -11.26 10.70
C ARG A 762 -14.05 -11.93 11.62
N HIS A 763 -13.67 -12.98 12.35
CA HIS A 763 -14.54 -13.63 13.35
C HIS A 763 -15.04 -12.63 14.41
N GLN A 764 -14.15 -11.83 15.00
CA GLN A 764 -14.56 -10.80 15.99
C GLN A 764 -15.50 -9.74 15.40
N ASP A 765 -15.35 -9.38 14.13
CA ASP A 765 -16.26 -8.44 13.45
C ASP A 765 -17.59 -9.11 13.08
N TYR A 766 -17.58 -10.39 12.73
CA TYR A 766 -18.76 -11.20 12.46
C TYR A 766 -19.60 -11.48 13.71
N ASP A 767 -18.97 -11.69 14.87
CA ASP A 767 -19.68 -11.86 16.15
C ASP A 767 -20.46 -10.59 16.54
N LYS A 768 -19.86 -9.41 16.33
CA LYS A 768 -20.52 -8.11 16.52
C LYS A 768 -21.73 -7.94 15.59
N LEU A 769 -21.56 -8.26 14.30
CA LEU A 769 -22.64 -8.18 13.31
C LEU A 769 -23.77 -9.18 13.56
N THR A 770 -23.42 -10.39 14.04
CA THR A 770 -24.40 -11.41 14.46
C THR A 770 -25.18 -10.93 15.68
N SER A 771 -24.52 -10.22 16.60
CA SER A 771 -25.15 -9.62 17.79
C SER A 771 -26.16 -8.51 17.46
N SER A 772 -26.02 -7.82 16.32
CA SER A 772 -27.04 -6.89 15.80
C SER A 772 -28.21 -7.57 15.05
N GLY A 773 -28.14 -8.89 14.84
CA GLY A 773 -29.13 -9.67 14.11
C GLY A 773 -28.95 -9.64 12.59
N GLY A 774 -29.42 -10.70 11.91
CA GLY A 774 -29.46 -10.77 10.43
C GLY A 774 -28.14 -11.12 9.73
N PHE A 775 -27.03 -11.35 10.46
CA PHE A 775 -25.76 -11.78 9.88
C PHE A 775 -25.46 -13.25 10.19
N SER A 776 -24.85 -13.95 9.22
CA SER A 776 -24.35 -15.32 9.38
C SER A 776 -23.03 -15.47 8.61
N SER A 777 -21.96 -15.79 9.32
CA SER A 777 -20.63 -16.01 8.76
C SER A 777 -20.45 -17.44 8.26
N ALA A 778 -19.80 -17.60 7.12
CA ALA A 778 -19.36 -18.88 6.59
C ALA A 778 -17.82 -19.00 6.70
N LEU A 779 -17.29 -18.69 7.90
CA LEU A 779 -15.87 -18.88 8.24
C LEU A 779 -15.68 -20.26 8.86
N LEU A 780 -14.93 -21.13 8.17
CA LEU A 780 -14.61 -22.48 8.63
C LEU A 780 -13.13 -22.58 9.01
N VAL A 781 -12.86 -23.14 10.20
CA VAL A 781 -11.49 -23.39 10.69
C VAL A 781 -11.28 -24.89 10.81
N ILE A 782 -10.36 -25.41 10.00
CA ILE A 782 -9.98 -26.82 9.99
C ILE A 782 -8.68 -26.98 10.78
N ARG A 783 -8.57 -28.04 11.56
CA ARG A 783 -7.34 -28.46 12.23
C ARG A 783 -7.05 -29.91 11.87
N GLU A 784 -5.91 -30.15 11.24
CA GLU A 784 -5.39 -31.47 10.93
C GLU A 784 -4.14 -31.69 11.77
N HIS A 785 -4.10 -32.76 12.58
CA HIS A 785 -2.88 -33.14 13.27
C HIS A 785 -1.99 -33.90 12.27
N LEU A 786 -0.75 -33.42 12.08
CA LEU A 786 0.16 -34.05 11.14
C LEU A 786 0.63 -35.41 11.69
N PRO A 787 1.03 -36.37 10.83
CA PRO A 787 1.36 -37.76 11.22
C PRO A 787 2.41 -37.89 12.33
N SER A 788 3.29 -36.88 12.48
CA SER A 788 4.31 -36.82 13.51
C SER A 788 3.80 -36.48 14.92
N GLY A 789 2.53 -36.11 15.08
CA GLY A 789 1.91 -35.65 16.33
C GLY A 789 2.41 -34.29 16.86
N LYS A 790 3.57 -33.82 16.38
CA LYS A 790 4.29 -32.63 16.88
C LYS A 790 3.79 -31.29 16.30
N ALA A 791 2.96 -31.33 15.27
CA ALA A 791 2.47 -30.14 14.58
C ALA A 791 1.01 -30.33 14.10
N CYS A 792 0.29 -29.22 14.01
CA CYS A 792 -1.08 -29.18 13.52
C CYS A 792 -1.19 -28.17 12.38
N LEU A 793 -1.62 -28.62 11.20
CA LEU A 793 -1.97 -27.75 10.09
C LEU A 793 -3.33 -27.11 10.39
N ARG A 794 -3.35 -25.78 10.42
CA ARG A 794 -4.57 -24.98 10.60
C ARG A 794 -4.90 -24.25 9.32
N LEU A 795 -6.06 -24.54 8.76
CA LEU A 795 -6.63 -23.85 7.60
C LEU A 795 -7.78 -22.99 8.08
N ASN A 796 -7.88 -21.75 7.58
CA ASN A 796 -9.04 -20.89 7.80
C ASN A 796 -9.59 -20.52 6.41
N ILE A 797 -10.82 -20.93 6.10
CA ILE A 797 -11.47 -20.68 4.81
C ILE A 797 -12.71 -19.83 5.09
N ASP A 798 -12.78 -18.64 4.50
CA ASP A 798 -13.89 -17.71 4.65
C ASP A 798 -14.74 -17.68 3.38
N ALA A 799 -15.86 -18.41 3.41
CA ALA A 799 -16.87 -18.41 2.37
C ALA A 799 -17.93 -17.30 2.57
N THR A 800 -17.73 -16.37 3.51
CA THR A 800 -18.73 -15.34 3.85
C THR A 800 -18.96 -14.37 2.69
N ARG A 801 -17.87 -13.83 2.11
CA ARG A 801 -17.90 -12.84 1.01
C ARG A 801 -17.68 -13.45 -0.37
N ILE A 802 -16.75 -14.40 -0.47
CA ILE A 802 -16.41 -15.12 -1.70
C ILE A 802 -16.41 -16.61 -1.37
N GLY A 803 -17.13 -17.46 -2.10
CA GLY A 803 -17.17 -18.90 -1.84
C GLY A 803 -18.08 -19.66 -2.81
N ASN A 804 -18.19 -20.99 -2.66
CA ASN A 804 -19.13 -21.80 -3.46
C ASN A 804 -20.46 -22.05 -2.73
N VAL A 805 -21.29 -22.94 -3.29
CA VAL A 805 -22.56 -23.39 -2.70
C VAL A 805 -22.43 -23.99 -1.29
N ALA A 806 -21.27 -24.54 -0.91
CA ALA A 806 -21.09 -25.23 0.36
C ALA A 806 -21.25 -24.32 1.60
N ARG A 807 -21.19 -23.00 1.42
CA ARG A 807 -21.54 -21.99 2.43
C ARG A 807 -22.98 -22.10 2.97
N PHE A 808 -23.86 -22.83 2.27
CA PHE A 808 -25.25 -23.11 2.68
C PHE A 808 -25.43 -24.48 3.35
N ILE A 809 -24.34 -25.22 3.60
CA ILE A 809 -24.38 -26.43 4.42
C ILE A 809 -24.58 -26.02 5.88
N ASN A 810 -25.72 -26.41 6.45
CA ASN A 810 -26.01 -26.12 7.85
C ASN A 810 -25.38 -27.17 8.78
N HIS A 811 -25.18 -26.79 10.04
CA HIS A 811 -24.62 -27.70 11.05
C HIS A 811 -25.72 -28.54 11.75
N SER A 812 -25.31 -29.64 12.38
CA SER A 812 -26.17 -30.54 13.14
C SER A 812 -25.46 -31.03 14.40
N CYS A 813 -26.12 -30.87 15.55
CA CYS A 813 -25.66 -31.41 16.84
C CYS A 813 -25.95 -32.91 16.95
N ASP A 814 -27.04 -33.39 16.33
CA ASP A 814 -27.49 -34.80 16.35
C ASP A 814 -26.72 -35.70 15.36
N GLY A 815 -25.52 -35.27 14.96
CA GLY A 815 -24.75 -35.83 13.86
C GLY A 815 -25.13 -35.24 12.49
N GLY A 816 -24.13 -35.08 11.64
CA GLY A 816 -24.28 -34.69 10.24
C GLY A 816 -24.55 -35.89 9.32
N ASN A 817 -24.91 -35.60 8.06
CA ASN A 817 -24.97 -36.61 6.99
C ASN A 817 -23.80 -36.48 5.99
N LEU A 818 -22.90 -35.52 6.18
CA LEU A 818 -21.66 -35.34 5.43
C LEU A 818 -20.45 -35.88 6.19
N SER A 819 -19.42 -36.30 5.45
CA SER A 819 -18.05 -36.50 5.93
C SER A 819 -17.13 -35.49 5.27
N THR A 820 -16.18 -34.96 6.04
CA THR A 820 -15.10 -34.09 5.56
C THR A 820 -13.85 -34.91 5.23
N SER A 821 -13.14 -34.55 4.16
CA SER A 821 -11.81 -35.11 3.85
C SER A 821 -10.91 -34.03 3.26
N LEU A 822 -9.62 -34.07 3.60
CA LEU A 822 -8.62 -33.15 3.07
C LEU A 822 -7.93 -33.79 1.86
N VAL A 823 -8.06 -33.13 0.70
CA VAL A 823 -7.58 -33.61 -0.60
C VAL A 823 -6.31 -32.84 -0.98
N ARG A 824 -5.21 -33.57 -1.20
CA ARG A 824 -3.90 -33.02 -1.57
C ARG A 824 -3.60 -33.25 -3.05
N SER A 825 -3.50 -32.17 -3.81
CA SER A 825 -3.19 -32.22 -5.25
C SER A 825 -1.68 -32.11 -5.48
N SER A 826 -1.08 -32.94 -6.35
CA SER A 826 0.35 -32.86 -6.67
C SER A 826 0.75 -31.47 -7.19
N GLY A 827 1.80 -30.87 -6.60
CA GLY A 827 2.22 -29.50 -6.88
C GLY A 827 1.44 -28.39 -6.15
N SER A 828 0.41 -28.72 -5.35
CA SER A 828 -0.25 -27.76 -4.44
C SER A 828 0.40 -27.75 -3.06
N LEU A 829 0.64 -26.54 -2.51
CA LEU A 829 1.11 -26.35 -1.14
C LEU A 829 0.04 -26.58 -0.07
N LEU A 830 -1.25 -26.47 -0.42
CA LEU A 830 -2.37 -26.53 0.54
C LEU A 830 -3.42 -27.57 0.11
N PRO A 831 -3.99 -28.35 1.05
CA PRO A 831 -5.07 -29.28 0.76
C PRO A 831 -6.42 -28.55 0.65
N ARG A 832 -7.27 -29.03 -0.26
CA ARG A 832 -8.67 -28.63 -0.35
C ARG A 832 -9.52 -29.39 0.66
N LEU A 833 -10.62 -28.79 1.11
CA LEU A 833 -11.63 -29.49 1.90
C LEU A 833 -12.74 -30.02 0.98
N ALA A 834 -12.91 -31.34 0.92
CA ALA A 834 -13.98 -32.00 0.19
C ALA A 834 -15.08 -32.53 1.13
N PHE A 835 -16.33 -32.49 0.68
CA PHE A 835 -17.44 -33.23 1.30
C PHE A 835 -17.77 -34.50 0.52
N LEU A 836 -17.86 -35.61 1.25
CA LEU A 836 -18.27 -36.91 0.74
C LEU A 836 -19.44 -37.45 1.57
N LEU A 837 -20.22 -38.37 0.99
CA LEU A 837 -21.41 -38.91 1.64
C LEU A 837 -21.19 -40.30 2.27
N PRO A 838 -21.07 -40.45 3.61
CA PRO A 838 -20.78 -41.73 4.26
C PRO A 838 -21.94 -42.75 4.24
N LYS A 839 -23.17 -42.33 3.92
CA LYS A 839 -24.38 -43.18 3.85
C LYS A 839 -25.35 -42.65 2.78
N THR A 840 -25.88 -43.52 1.92
CA THR A 840 -26.79 -43.16 0.81
C THR A 840 -27.93 -42.23 1.22
N LEU A 841 -28.09 -41.11 0.50
CA LEU A 841 -29.06 -40.06 0.79
C LEU A 841 -30.17 -40.05 -0.27
N LYS A 842 -31.43 -40.00 0.18
CA LYS A 842 -32.60 -39.83 -0.69
C LYS A 842 -32.73 -38.38 -1.17
N LYS A 843 -33.18 -38.20 -2.41
CA LYS A 843 -33.60 -36.91 -3.01
C LYS A 843 -34.47 -36.05 -2.08
N MET A 844 -34.29 -34.73 -2.17
CA MET A 844 -34.92 -33.69 -1.34
C MET A 844 -34.64 -33.80 0.16
N LYS A 845 -33.41 -34.20 0.53
CA LYS A 845 -32.88 -34.03 1.89
C LYS A 845 -31.84 -32.91 1.94
N SER A 846 -31.81 -32.20 3.07
CA SER A 846 -30.78 -31.22 3.40
C SER A 846 -29.42 -31.89 3.63
N LEU A 847 -28.36 -31.19 3.29
CA LEU A 847 -26.98 -31.55 3.61
C LEU A 847 -26.59 -30.89 4.94
N LEU A 848 -26.05 -31.69 5.85
CA LEU A 848 -25.76 -31.29 7.22
C LEU A 848 -24.36 -31.74 7.63
N LEU A 849 -23.54 -30.79 8.08
CA LEU A 849 -22.23 -31.04 8.67
C LEU A 849 -22.39 -31.37 10.17
N ALA A 850 -21.63 -32.34 10.69
CA ALA A 850 -21.60 -32.61 12.11
C ALA A 850 -20.86 -31.48 12.85
N MET A 851 -21.41 -30.99 13.96
CA MET A 851 -20.63 -30.14 14.87
C MET A 851 -19.49 -30.97 15.48
N ALA A 852 -18.24 -30.61 15.16
CA ALA A 852 -17.08 -31.15 15.83
C ALA A 852 -17.06 -30.62 17.28
N GLY A 853 -17.57 -31.43 18.22
CA GLY A 853 -17.57 -31.09 19.63
C GLY A 853 -16.15 -30.91 20.17
N SER A 854 -15.98 -29.94 21.06
CA SER A 854 -14.73 -29.74 21.80
C SER A 854 -14.56 -30.84 22.86
N GLY A 855 -13.90 -31.93 22.47
CA GLY A 855 -13.27 -32.90 23.37
C GLY A 855 -11.78 -32.63 23.51
#